data_AF-A0A9X5AV84-F1
#
_entry.id   AF-A0A9X5AV84-F1
#
_cell.length_a   1.000
_cell.length_b   1.000
_cell.length_c   1.000
_cell.angle_alpha   90.00
_cell.angle_beta   90.00
_cell.angle_gamma   90.00
#
_symmetry.space_group_name_H-M   'P 1'
#
loop_
_entity.id
_entity.type
_entity.pdbx_description
1 polymer ?
#
loop_
_entity_poly.entity_id
_entity_poly.type
_entity_poly.pdbx_seq_one_letter_code
_entity_poly.pdbx_strand_id
1 'polypeptide(L)'
;MDTAEDSPVTPAPGTPPLPAAIVEASTEAPTQDIAGEVGHAGNGAHPGRDGDASGGESGLPPLSYGDAAAPPRSAPLPASSPAPQPVLAAAEPAPPATPPAPAAPTPPGATEAAASQPAFVEPPKSVEPPAAAAAKPEAKPAEVKSEPKPEKTAKPDADTAHEVPHVDIEKFATNVARMMEQGGRALAAFMKPREEGKIHDEPPQQVIDVVTTFGKVMEYWMRDAKRAIELQTSIGHAYLDLWANTMRRLAGETSPPIAVPDPRDRRFSDPEWSSNTYFDFLKQAYLVTSRLANHLVEDAEGLDPVTRRKADFYMKQVVNAIAPSNFVFTNPELLRLTLQSNAENLVRGMKMLAEDIEAGHGELKIRQSDNSKFEVGRNLAITPGKVVYQNELMQLIQYTPTTPTVLNTPLLIVPPWINKYYILDLNPEKSFIKYCVDNGITVFTISWVNPDEHLAQKTFADYMREGPLEALDIVLKITGAPSAHTLGYCVGGTMLSITMAYLSAVSTAERIRSATMFTAQVDFERGGDLKLFTSDETQIEAIERQMAEHGYLEGGKMAMIFNFLRSNDLVWPYIISNYLKGEQPFPFDLLYWNSDSTRMPAANHSYYLRNCYLDNNLSKGAMEIDGVTLDLKKILVPIYTVATREDHIAPAESVYIGASMFGGDVEFVCAGSGHIAGIINPPAGKKYQYWTGARPQGENVEAWIKRSTEHPGSWWPHWLEWVRHFDPTEVPARIPGTAAGYPAIEDAPGSYVKVRA
;
A
#
# COMPACT_ATOMS: atom_id res chain seq x y z
N MET A 1 38.20 -88.20 -16.94
CA MET A 1 37.27 -88.24 -18.07
C MET A 1 35.93 -87.78 -17.56
N ASP A 2 35.49 -86.53 -17.63
CA ASP A 2 35.92 -85.19 -18.09
C ASP A 2 34.65 -84.36 -17.77
N THR A 3 34.59 -83.13 -17.27
CA THR A 3 35.51 -81.99 -17.06
C THR A 3 34.80 -80.99 -16.12
N ALA A 4 35.59 -80.28 -15.30
CA ALA A 4 35.50 -78.94 -14.67
C ALA A 4 34.23 -78.06 -14.91
N GLU A 5 33.81 -77.12 -14.04
CA GLU A 5 34.43 -76.39 -12.91
C GLU A 5 33.31 -75.70 -12.09
N ASP A 6 33.60 -75.38 -10.83
CA ASP A 6 32.65 -75.02 -9.76
C ASP A 6 32.62 -73.50 -9.50
N SER A 7 31.45 -72.92 -9.25
CA SER A 7 31.25 -71.61 -8.61
C SER A 7 29.79 -71.39 -8.24
N PRO A 8 29.48 -71.04 -6.97
CA PRO A 8 28.45 -70.04 -6.74
C PRO A 8 28.75 -68.99 -5.64
N VAL A 9 28.47 -67.74 -6.01
CA VAL A 9 27.71 -66.70 -5.28
C VAL A 9 28.26 -66.12 -3.95
N THR A 10 28.51 -64.81 -4.03
CA THR A 10 28.83 -63.78 -3.02
C THR A 10 27.65 -63.39 -2.11
N PRO A 11 27.92 -62.77 -0.93
CA PRO A 11 27.64 -61.32 -0.84
C PRO A 11 28.71 -60.52 -0.07
N ALA A 12 28.80 -59.21 -0.39
CA ALA A 12 29.67 -58.23 0.26
C ALA A 12 28.86 -57.00 0.76
N PRO A 13 29.40 -56.18 1.69
CA PRO A 13 28.62 -55.36 2.62
C PRO A 13 28.70 -53.83 2.40
N GLY A 14 27.74 -53.10 2.98
CA GLY A 14 27.96 -51.86 3.75
C GLY A 14 28.02 -50.50 3.05
N THR A 15 27.06 -49.61 3.38
CA THR A 15 27.16 -48.14 3.33
C THR A 15 26.31 -47.52 4.45
N PRO A 16 26.70 -46.37 5.08
CA PRO A 16 26.23 -45.94 6.40
C PRO A 16 25.00 -44.98 6.35
N PRO A 17 24.29 -44.74 7.48
CA PRO A 17 23.14 -43.85 7.52
C PRO A 17 23.51 -42.39 7.82
N LEU A 18 22.73 -41.46 7.25
CA LEU A 18 22.71 -40.02 7.54
C LEU A 18 21.85 -39.72 8.79
N PRO A 19 22.11 -38.63 9.55
CA PRO A 19 21.63 -38.46 10.91
C PRO A 19 20.22 -37.86 11.00
N ALA A 20 19.42 -38.40 11.91
CA ALA A 20 18.18 -37.83 12.41
C ALA A 20 18.43 -37.12 13.76
N ALA A 21 18.16 -35.82 13.81
CA ALA A 21 17.92 -35.02 15.00
C ALA A 21 17.07 -33.84 14.49
N ILE A 22 15.84 -33.59 14.92
CA ILE A 22 15.44 -33.05 16.21
C ILE A 22 13.92 -33.32 16.36
N VAL A 23 13.51 -34.23 17.23
CA VAL A 23 12.19 -34.24 17.91
C VAL A 23 12.35 -35.10 19.17
N GLU A 24 12.70 -34.49 20.30
CA GLU A 24 12.41 -35.01 21.66
C GLU A 24 12.83 -33.96 22.70
N ALA A 25 11.92 -33.05 23.01
CA ALA A 25 11.96 -32.24 24.24
C ALA A 25 10.59 -31.58 24.43
N SER A 26 9.62 -32.27 25.03
CA SER A 26 8.50 -31.67 25.77
C SER A 26 7.66 -32.74 26.46
N THR A 27 8.22 -33.33 27.51
CA THR A 27 7.45 -33.95 28.60
C THR A 27 8.21 -33.75 29.89
N GLU A 28 7.96 -32.63 30.58
CA GLU A 28 8.13 -32.51 32.02
C GLU A 28 7.50 -31.18 32.46
N ALA A 29 6.30 -31.27 33.04
CA ALA A 29 5.66 -30.17 33.74
C ALA A 29 6.11 -30.19 35.20
N PRO A 30 6.46 -29.05 35.83
CA PRO A 30 6.66 -29.01 37.26
C PRO A 30 5.30 -28.85 37.96
N THR A 31 4.97 -29.84 38.77
CA THR A 31 3.98 -29.74 39.84
C THR A 31 4.56 -28.82 40.93
N GLN A 32 3.82 -27.78 41.29
CA GLN A 32 4.04 -27.08 42.57
C GLN A 32 2.76 -27.15 43.40
N ASP A 33 2.90 -27.86 44.52
CA ASP A 33 2.05 -27.84 45.69
C ASP A 33 1.89 -26.43 46.24
N ILE A 34 0.65 -26.01 46.51
CA ILE A 34 0.35 -25.15 47.67
C ILE A 34 -0.96 -25.66 48.30
N ALA A 35 -0.84 -26.18 49.52
CA ALA A 35 -1.93 -26.52 50.43
C ALA A 35 -1.97 -25.53 51.60
N GLY A 36 -3.18 -25.29 52.12
CA GLY A 36 -3.49 -24.58 53.39
C GLY A 36 -4.00 -23.15 53.17
N GLU A 37 -5.12 -22.66 53.73
CA GLU A 37 -6.02 -23.07 54.83
C GLU A 37 -7.42 -22.50 54.49
N VAL A 38 -8.51 -23.27 54.53
CA VAL A 38 -9.46 -23.52 55.64
C VAL A 38 -10.00 -22.27 56.37
N GLY A 39 -11.33 -22.11 56.30
CA GLY A 39 -12.16 -21.24 57.15
C GLY A 39 -13.52 -20.97 56.49
N HIS A 40 -14.38 -21.98 56.27
CA HIS A 40 -15.38 -22.53 57.20
C HIS A 40 -16.41 -21.51 57.73
N ALA A 41 -17.64 -21.62 57.18
CA ALA A 41 -18.96 -21.47 57.80
C ALA A 41 -19.92 -20.91 56.73
N GLY A 42 -21.01 -21.55 56.32
CA GLY A 42 -21.72 -22.69 56.87
C GLY A 42 -23.21 -22.43 56.64
N ASN A 43 -23.90 -23.44 56.10
CA ASN A 43 -25.35 -23.64 56.07
C ASN A 43 -26.24 -22.56 55.42
N GLY A 44 -27.25 -22.88 54.63
CA GLY A 44 -27.82 -24.18 54.32
C GLY A 44 -29.21 -24.00 53.70
N ALA A 45 -29.61 -25.04 52.96
CA ALA A 45 -30.96 -25.46 52.56
C ALA A 45 -31.81 -24.48 51.72
N HIS A 46 -32.12 -24.77 50.44
CA HIS A 46 -33.14 -25.72 49.92
C HIS A 46 -34.61 -25.30 50.19
N PRO A 47 -35.61 -25.72 49.37
CA PRO A 47 -35.81 -25.42 47.95
C PRO A 47 -37.31 -25.13 47.66
N GLY A 48 -37.67 -24.93 46.40
CA GLY A 48 -39.04 -25.21 45.90
C GLY A 48 -39.45 -24.23 44.81
N ARG A 49 -39.49 -24.65 43.54
CA ARG A 49 -40.41 -25.59 42.86
C ARG A 49 -41.60 -24.85 42.24
N ASP A 50 -41.74 -25.14 40.94
CA ASP A 50 -42.95 -25.19 40.14
C ASP A 50 -43.64 -23.84 39.85
N GLY A 51 -44.04 -23.52 38.62
CA GLY A 51 -44.10 -24.31 37.40
C GLY A 51 -44.76 -23.48 36.29
N ASP A 52 -44.76 -24.08 35.09
CA ASP A 52 -45.65 -23.86 33.95
C ASP A 52 -45.85 -22.45 33.38
N ALA A 53 -45.39 -22.16 32.16
CA ALA A 53 -45.79 -22.71 30.86
C ALA A 53 -46.93 -21.95 30.19
N SER A 54 -46.72 -21.79 28.88
CA SER A 54 -47.68 -21.47 27.82
C SER A 54 -48.08 -20.00 27.62
N GLY A 55 -47.60 -19.46 26.50
CA GLY A 55 -48.46 -19.38 25.32
C GLY A 55 -48.93 -17.99 24.91
N GLY A 56 -48.71 -17.68 23.64
CA GLY A 56 -49.72 -16.98 22.84
C GLY A 56 -49.32 -15.59 22.36
N GLU A 57 -49.04 -15.52 21.07
CA GLU A 57 -48.75 -14.35 20.25
C GLU A 57 -49.90 -13.33 20.17
N SER A 58 -49.51 -12.13 19.69
CA SER A 58 -50.20 -11.26 18.73
C SER A 58 -50.77 -9.91 19.22
N GLY A 59 -50.47 -8.85 18.45
CA GLY A 59 -51.32 -7.66 18.32
C GLY A 59 -50.72 -6.33 18.80
N LEU A 60 -50.29 -5.49 17.85
CA LEU A 60 -49.82 -4.09 17.98
C LEU A 60 -50.96 -3.08 18.37
N PRO A 61 -50.71 -1.74 18.37
CA PRO A 61 -50.38 -0.77 19.44
C PRO A 61 -51.61 0.16 19.73
N PRO A 62 -51.56 1.47 20.15
CA PRO A 62 -50.55 2.33 20.78
C PRO A 62 -51.05 3.13 22.04
N LEU A 63 -50.14 3.90 22.68
CA LEU A 63 -50.30 5.25 23.28
C LEU A 63 -49.79 5.46 24.73
N SER A 64 -48.87 6.44 24.85
CA SER A 64 -48.82 7.55 25.83
C SER A 64 -48.06 7.42 27.17
N TYR A 65 -46.93 8.15 27.20
CA TYR A 65 -46.33 9.02 28.25
C TYR A 65 -46.18 8.55 29.72
N GLY A 66 -44.94 8.63 30.23
CA GLY A 66 -44.66 8.85 31.66
C GLY A 66 -43.30 8.33 32.15
N ASP A 67 -42.36 9.25 32.37
CA ASP A 67 -41.14 9.25 33.20
C ASP A 67 -40.69 7.96 33.94
N ALA A 68 -39.40 7.59 33.78
CA ALA A 68 -38.46 7.40 34.90
C ALA A 68 -37.05 6.94 34.46
N ALA A 69 -36.05 7.67 34.97
CA ALA A 69 -34.74 7.23 35.44
C ALA A 69 -33.72 6.59 34.46
N ALA A 70 -32.68 7.38 34.16
CA ALA A 70 -31.39 6.93 33.65
C ALA A 70 -30.59 6.12 34.70
N PRO A 71 -29.82 5.09 34.30
CA PRO A 71 -28.87 4.40 35.18
C PRO A 71 -27.55 5.20 35.36
N PRO A 72 -26.81 4.97 36.46
CA PRO A 72 -25.87 5.95 36.99
C PRO A 72 -24.53 6.01 36.25
N ARG A 73 -24.01 7.23 36.10
CA ARG A 73 -22.64 7.54 35.69
C ARG A 73 -21.67 7.11 36.80
N SER A 74 -20.67 6.31 36.43
CA SER A 74 -19.51 5.99 37.27
C SER A 74 -18.69 7.24 37.56
N ALA A 75 -18.47 7.52 38.84
CA ALA A 75 -17.62 8.61 39.32
C ALA A 75 -16.12 8.28 39.18
N PRO A 76 -15.23 9.31 39.08
CA PRO A 76 -13.80 9.12 38.85
C PRO A 76 -13.02 8.85 40.15
N LEU A 77 -11.96 8.04 40.03
CA LEU A 77 -10.99 7.77 41.11
C LEU A 77 -10.03 8.97 41.34
N PRO A 78 -9.48 9.13 42.56
CA PRO A 78 -8.87 10.39 43.00
C PRO A 78 -7.39 10.51 42.63
N ALA A 79 -6.99 11.74 42.30
CA ALA A 79 -5.61 12.17 42.15
C ALA A 79 -4.96 12.53 43.51
N SER A 80 -3.74 12.06 43.72
CA SER A 80 -2.79 12.52 44.76
C SER A 80 -1.39 12.31 44.18
N SER A 81 -0.53 13.30 43.94
CA SER A 81 0.19 14.15 44.92
C SER A 81 1.10 15.14 44.13
N PRO A 82 1.77 16.13 44.77
CA PRO A 82 1.44 17.55 44.69
C PRO A 82 2.32 18.37 43.72
N ALA A 83 1.79 19.52 43.30
CA ALA A 83 2.52 20.55 42.58
C ALA A 83 3.61 21.21 43.46
N PRO A 84 4.79 21.55 42.92
CA PRO A 84 5.72 22.47 43.57
C PRO A 84 5.29 23.93 43.32
N GLN A 85 5.17 24.70 44.40
CA GLN A 85 4.96 26.16 44.37
C GLN A 85 6.28 26.93 44.11
N PRO A 86 6.20 28.20 43.68
CA PRO A 86 7.19 28.84 42.84
C PRO A 86 8.36 29.45 43.63
N VAL A 87 9.57 29.33 43.07
CA VAL A 87 10.76 30.05 43.55
C VAL A 87 10.88 31.36 42.76
N LEU A 88 10.65 32.47 43.46
CA LEU A 88 11.07 33.82 43.07
C LEU A 88 12.60 33.94 43.21
N ALA A 89 13.33 34.23 42.13
CA ALA A 89 14.50 35.12 42.16
C ALA A 89 15.06 35.44 40.75
N ALA A 90 15.26 36.74 40.53
CA ALA A 90 16.25 37.39 39.66
C ALA A 90 16.09 37.29 38.13
N ALA A 91 15.38 38.29 37.59
CA ALA A 91 15.56 38.76 36.23
C ALA A 91 16.85 39.59 36.12
N GLU A 92 17.64 39.36 35.07
CA GLU A 92 18.64 40.30 34.55
C GLU A 92 18.40 40.56 33.05
N PRO A 93 18.78 41.76 32.55
CA PRO A 93 17.99 42.47 31.55
C PRO A 93 18.50 42.33 30.11
N ALA A 94 17.56 42.43 29.17
CA ALA A 94 17.85 42.65 27.75
C ALA A 94 18.40 44.08 27.49
N PRO A 95 19.27 44.28 26.49
CA PRO A 95 19.86 45.58 26.17
C PRO A 95 18.85 46.54 25.52
N PRO A 96 19.01 47.87 25.68
CA PRO A 96 17.98 48.84 25.35
C PRO A 96 17.91 49.19 23.86
N ALA A 97 16.68 49.36 23.38
CA ALA A 97 16.35 50.02 22.12
C ALA A 97 16.50 51.54 22.23
N THR A 98 17.09 52.15 21.20
CA THR A 98 17.33 53.60 21.08
C THR A 98 16.08 54.31 20.51
N PRO A 99 15.63 55.46 21.07
CA PRO A 99 14.48 56.21 20.57
C PRO A 99 14.84 57.22 19.44
N PRO A 100 13.84 57.71 18.67
CA PRO A 100 14.04 58.49 17.43
C PRO A 100 13.88 60.01 17.62
N ALA A 101 14.51 60.81 16.73
CA ALA A 101 14.16 62.22 16.40
C ALA A 101 15.10 62.77 15.29
N PRO A 102 14.81 63.90 14.61
CA PRO A 102 13.54 64.42 14.06
C PRO A 102 13.66 64.86 12.57
N ALA A 103 12.57 65.39 12.01
CA ALA A 103 12.36 65.70 10.59
C ALA A 103 12.81 67.11 10.10
N ALA A 104 12.88 67.22 8.75
CA ALA A 104 12.74 68.40 7.85
C ALA A 104 13.96 69.36 7.69
N PRO A 105 14.19 70.03 6.52
CA PRO A 105 13.17 70.56 5.58
C PRO A 105 13.39 70.44 4.06
N THR A 106 12.30 70.61 3.29
CA THR A 106 12.23 70.95 1.85
C THR A 106 12.39 72.47 1.64
N PRO A 107 12.79 72.99 0.46
CA PRO A 107 11.82 73.55 -0.54
C PRO A 107 12.37 73.58 -2.02
N PRO A 108 11.77 74.30 -3.02
CA PRO A 108 10.40 74.24 -3.56
C PRO A 108 10.30 74.29 -5.13
N GLY A 109 9.08 74.11 -5.67
CA GLY A 109 8.54 74.80 -6.87
C GLY A 109 8.45 73.98 -8.19
N ALA A 110 7.25 73.58 -8.66
CA ALA A 110 6.35 74.28 -9.62
C ALA A 110 6.72 74.00 -11.10
N THR A 111 5.87 73.71 -12.10
CA THR A 111 4.41 73.79 -12.34
C THR A 111 4.08 73.12 -13.71
N GLU A 112 2.88 72.56 -13.82
CA GLU A 112 1.90 72.50 -14.96
C GLU A 112 2.22 72.08 -16.42
N ALA A 113 1.32 71.20 -16.92
CA ALA A 113 0.61 71.18 -18.24
C ALA A 113 1.44 71.02 -19.54
N ALA A 114 1.03 70.38 -20.64
CA ALA A 114 -0.26 69.94 -21.18
C ALA A 114 -0.05 68.85 -22.27
N ALA A 115 -1.16 68.27 -22.74
CA ALA A 115 -1.32 67.23 -23.74
C ALA A 115 -0.73 67.51 -25.15
N SER A 116 -0.46 66.44 -25.92
CA SER A 116 -0.71 66.33 -27.37
C SER A 116 -0.56 64.89 -27.90
N GLN A 117 -1.38 64.58 -28.90
CA GLN A 117 -1.77 63.29 -29.49
C GLN A 117 -0.80 62.72 -30.57
N PRO A 118 -1.07 61.52 -31.15
CA PRO A 118 -0.07 60.65 -31.80
C PRO A 118 0.07 60.88 -33.32
N ALA A 119 1.14 60.34 -33.91
CA ALA A 119 1.37 60.38 -35.35
C ALA A 119 1.39 58.97 -35.99
N PHE A 120 0.57 58.86 -37.04
CA PHE A 120 0.39 57.77 -37.99
C PHE A 120 1.43 57.81 -39.11
N VAL A 121 1.90 56.67 -39.63
CA VAL A 121 2.33 56.50 -41.04
C VAL A 121 2.05 55.05 -41.50
N GLU A 122 1.48 54.91 -42.69
CA GLU A 122 1.18 53.65 -43.42
C GLU A 122 1.48 53.86 -44.95
N PRO A 123 1.29 52.87 -45.88
CA PRO A 123 2.26 51.94 -46.50
C PRO A 123 2.51 52.18 -48.03
N PRO A 124 3.18 51.28 -48.84
CA PRO A 124 2.43 50.24 -49.60
C PRO A 124 3.15 48.95 -50.13
N LYS A 125 2.35 47.87 -50.27
CA LYS A 125 2.08 46.91 -51.41
C LYS A 125 3.07 45.84 -51.98
N SER A 126 2.62 44.58 -51.81
CA SER A 126 2.46 43.41 -52.74
C SER A 126 3.33 43.21 -53.99
N VAL A 127 3.94 42.01 -54.11
CA VAL A 127 4.18 41.29 -55.40
C VAL A 127 4.07 39.77 -55.17
N GLU A 128 3.33 39.10 -56.05
CA GLU A 128 3.25 37.64 -56.28
C GLU A 128 3.78 37.35 -57.71
N PRO A 129 3.91 36.09 -58.18
CA PRO A 129 5.10 35.23 -58.20
C PRO A 129 5.76 35.07 -59.60
N PRO A 130 6.82 34.25 -59.75
CA PRO A 130 6.94 33.46 -60.98
C PRO A 130 7.15 31.95 -60.74
N ALA A 131 6.67 31.18 -61.71
CA ALA A 131 6.47 29.74 -61.69
C ALA A 131 7.56 28.91 -62.42
N ALA A 132 7.69 27.66 -61.96
CA ALA A 132 7.86 26.39 -62.70
C ALA A 132 9.16 26.06 -63.48
N ALA A 133 9.91 25.06 -62.98
CA ALA A 133 10.26 23.76 -63.61
C ALA A 133 11.28 23.02 -62.70
N ALA A 134 11.23 21.73 -62.36
CA ALA A 134 10.39 20.58 -62.71
C ALA A 134 10.42 19.55 -61.54
N ALA A 135 9.38 18.72 -61.45
CA ALA A 135 9.11 17.77 -60.37
C ALA A 135 9.60 16.33 -60.65
N LYS A 136 9.93 15.58 -59.58
CA LYS A 136 9.43 14.22 -59.20
C LYS A 136 10.33 13.55 -58.13
N PRO A 137 9.82 12.62 -57.30
CA PRO A 137 8.62 12.65 -56.48
C PRO A 137 8.90 12.37 -54.97
N GLU A 138 7.86 12.56 -54.18
CA GLU A 138 7.76 12.54 -52.71
C GLU A 138 8.28 11.27 -52.02
N ALA A 139 8.97 11.47 -50.88
CA ALA A 139 9.12 10.49 -49.82
C ALA A 139 8.25 10.91 -48.62
N LYS A 140 7.44 9.97 -48.12
CA LYS A 140 6.49 10.12 -47.00
C LYS A 140 7.18 10.63 -45.71
N PRO A 141 6.47 11.37 -44.82
CA PRO A 141 7.01 11.79 -43.53
C PRO A 141 7.29 10.59 -42.63
N ALA A 142 8.45 10.60 -41.98
CA ALA A 142 8.90 9.56 -41.08
C ALA A 142 7.97 9.41 -39.85
N GLU A 143 7.44 8.21 -39.67
CA GLU A 143 6.78 7.77 -38.43
C GLU A 143 7.74 7.93 -37.24
N VAL A 144 7.23 8.55 -36.19
CA VAL A 144 7.78 8.52 -34.84
C VAL A 144 7.84 7.05 -34.41
N LYS A 145 9.07 6.50 -34.27
CA LYS A 145 9.28 5.14 -33.78
C LYS A 145 8.77 5.02 -32.35
N SER A 146 7.64 4.34 -32.21
CA SER A 146 7.14 3.76 -30.97
C SER A 146 8.21 2.87 -30.32
N GLU A 147 8.20 2.85 -28.98
CA GLU A 147 8.92 1.91 -28.10
C GLU A 147 9.01 0.48 -28.68
N PRO A 148 10.09 -0.27 -28.40
CA PRO A 148 10.20 -1.63 -28.87
C PRO A 148 9.11 -2.47 -28.21
N LYS A 149 8.16 -2.95 -29.03
CA LYS A 149 7.27 -4.05 -28.65
C LYS A 149 8.14 -5.21 -28.15
N PRO A 150 7.72 -5.94 -27.11
CA PRO A 150 8.34 -7.22 -26.81
C PRO A 150 8.30 -8.05 -28.09
N GLU A 151 9.48 -8.51 -28.50
CA GLU A 151 9.68 -9.29 -29.69
C GLU A 151 8.67 -10.45 -29.68
N LYS A 152 7.87 -10.57 -30.74
CA LYS A 152 7.05 -11.77 -30.93
C LYS A 152 8.03 -12.93 -31.03
N THR A 153 8.19 -13.68 -29.95
CA THR A 153 8.80 -15.01 -29.99
C THR A 153 8.15 -15.76 -31.14
N ALA A 154 8.98 -16.11 -32.13
CA ALA A 154 8.57 -16.99 -33.20
C ALA A 154 7.90 -18.23 -32.58
N LYS A 155 6.82 -18.72 -33.21
CA LYS A 155 6.28 -20.05 -32.87
C LYS A 155 7.45 -21.03 -32.95
N PRO A 156 7.70 -21.86 -31.92
CA PRO A 156 8.70 -22.91 -32.07
C PRO A 156 8.16 -23.88 -33.12
N ASP A 157 8.96 -24.13 -34.17
CA ASP A 157 8.77 -25.30 -35.01
C ASP A 157 8.76 -26.54 -34.11
N ALA A 158 7.76 -27.40 -34.32
CA ALA A 158 7.45 -28.55 -33.48
C ALA A 158 8.45 -29.73 -33.61
N ASP A 159 9.70 -29.45 -33.99
CA ASP A 159 10.71 -30.47 -34.31
C ASP A 159 12.15 -30.05 -33.95
N THR A 160 12.33 -29.33 -32.84
CA THR A 160 13.65 -29.17 -32.22
C THR A 160 13.85 -30.26 -31.18
N ALA A 161 14.61 -31.29 -31.54
CA ALA A 161 15.11 -32.27 -30.59
C ALA A 161 15.77 -31.55 -29.41
N HIS A 162 15.33 -31.84 -28.19
CA HIS A 162 15.86 -31.29 -26.95
C HIS A 162 17.34 -31.66 -26.79
N GLU A 163 18.26 -30.77 -27.19
CA GLU A 163 19.67 -30.89 -26.84
C GLU A 163 19.82 -30.76 -25.32
N VAL A 164 20.35 -31.81 -24.69
CA VAL A 164 20.76 -31.77 -23.27
C VAL A 164 21.83 -30.68 -23.15
N PRO A 165 21.65 -29.66 -22.29
CA PRO A 165 22.63 -28.59 -22.14
C PRO A 165 24.00 -29.19 -21.81
N HIS A 166 25.04 -28.81 -22.56
CA HIS A 166 26.41 -29.23 -22.24
C HIS A 166 26.85 -28.56 -20.93
N VAL A 167 26.85 -29.33 -19.83
CA VAL A 167 27.31 -28.87 -18.52
C VAL A 167 28.82 -29.07 -18.42
N ASP A 168 29.54 -27.98 -18.19
CA ASP A 168 30.95 -28.02 -17.79
C ASP A 168 31.01 -28.35 -16.30
N ILE A 169 31.40 -29.59 -15.97
CA ILE A 169 31.39 -30.13 -14.61
C ILE A 169 32.32 -29.33 -13.68
N GLU A 170 33.49 -28.91 -14.17
CA GLU A 170 34.46 -28.16 -13.36
C GLU A 170 33.91 -26.76 -13.04
N LYS A 171 33.36 -26.09 -14.06
CA LYS A 171 32.74 -24.78 -13.89
C LYS A 171 31.51 -24.85 -13.00
N PHE A 172 30.67 -25.86 -13.19
CA PHE A 172 29.49 -26.11 -12.36
C PHE A 172 29.89 -26.31 -10.89
N ALA A 173 30.85 -27.19 -10.61
CA ALA A 173 31.34 -27.43 -9.25
C ALA A 173 31.94 -26.16 -8.61
N THR A 174 32.72 -25.40 -9.38
CA THR A 174 33.28 -24.11 -8.93
C THR A 174 32.19 -23.11 -8.56
N ASN A 175 31.15 -23.01 -9.39
CA ASN A 175 30.04 -22.11 -9.16
C ASN A 175 29.15 -22.56 -7.99
N VAL A 176 28.95 -23.86 -7.79
CA VAL A 176 28.28 -24.37 -6.58
C VAL A 176 29.06 -23.98 -5.32
N ALA A 177 30.39 -24.08 -5.33
CA ALA A 177 31.22 -23.64 -4.20
C ALA A 177 31.08 -22.13 -3.94
N ARG A 178 31.09 -21.30 -5.00
CA ARG A 178 30.85 -19.85 -4.89
C ARG A 178 29.45 -19.52 -4.40
N MET A 179 28.44 -20.26 -4.84
CA MET A 179 27.06 -20.11 -4.36
C MET A 179 27.00 -20.40 -2.86
N MET A 180 27.66 -21.46 -2.38
CA MET A 180 27.76 -21.75 -0.93
C MET A 180 28.48 -20.63 -0.17
N GLU A 181 29.54 -20.06 -0.72
CA GLU A 181 30.24 -18.91 -0.12
C GLU A 181 29.30 -17.70 0.04
N GLN A 182 28.56 -17.34 -1.02
CA GLN A 182 27.57 -16.25 -0.96
C GLN A 182 26.41 -16.57 -0.01
N GLY A 183 25.97 -17.83 0.03
CA GLY A 183 24.98 -18.30 1.00
C GLY A 183 25.46 -18.16 2.46
N GLY A 184 26.74 -18.43 2.71
CA GLY A 184 27.38 -18.17 4.00
C GLY A 184 27.38 -16.70 4.38
N ARG A 185 27.59 -15.79 3.42
CA ARG A 185 27.47 -14.33 3.64
C ARG A 185 26.04 -13.91 3.97
N ALA A 186 25.06 -14.42 3.22
CA ALA A 186 23.65 -14.16 3.49
C ALA A 186 23.24 -14.62 4.90
N LEU A 187 23.67 -15.82 5.31
CA LEU A 187 23.43 -16.33 6.66
C LEU A 187 24.12 -15.46 7.73
N ALA A 188 25.36 -15.03 7.50
CA ALA A 188 26.07 -14.14 8.43
C ALA A 188 25.38 -12.77 8.57
N ALA A 189 24.91 -12.19 7.46
CA ALA A 189 24.15 -10.95 7.46
C ALA A 189 22.83 -11.08 8.24
N PHE A 190 22.17 -12.23 8.14
CA PHE A 190 20.94 -12.53 8.88
C PHE A 190 21.18 -12.76 10.38
N MET A 191 22.25 -13.48 10.74
CA MET A 191 22.55 -13.85 12.13
C MET A 191 23.15 -12.70 12.95
N LYS A 192 24.01 -11.88 12.35
CA LYS A 192 24.78 -10.86 13.07
C LYS A 192 23.92 -9.91 13.92
N PRO A 193 22.82 -9.33 13.42
CA PRO A 193 21.98 -8.43 14.22
C PRO A 193 21.25 -9.15 15.37
N ARG A 194 20.95 -10.45 15.23
CA ARG A 194 20.34 -11.28 16.28
C ARG A 194 21.35 -11.61 17.38
N GLU A 195 22.57 -11.97 17.00
CA GLU A 195 23.68 -12.21 17.94
C GLU A 195 24.07 -10.93 18.71
N GLU A 196 23.99 -9.77 18.04
CA GLU A 196 24.22 -8.45 18.66
C GLU A 196 23.03 -7.97 19.53
N GLY A 197 21.93 -8.72 19.61
CA GLY A 197 20.74 -8.37 20.38
C GLY A 197 19.97 -7.16 19.82
N LYS A 198 20.19 -6.80 18.55
CA LYS A 198 19.49 -5.70 17.87
C LYS A 198 18.13 -6.11 17.31
N ILE A 199 17.92 -7.40 17.11
CA ILE A 199 16.64 -7.99 16.71
C ILE A 199 16.25 -8.98 17.81
N HIS A 200 15.10 -8.74 18.43
CA HIS A 200 14.49 -9.68 19.37
C HIS A 200 13.61 -10.66 18.60
N ASP A 201 14.04 -11.92 18.51
CA ASP A 201 13.29 -13.00 17.87
C ASP A 201 12.13 -13.48 18.78
N GLU A 202 11.14 -12.61 19.05
CA GLU A 202 9.83 -13.11 19.43
C GLU A 202 9.19 -13.77 18.18
N PRO A 203 8.52 -14.93 18.31
CA PRO A 203 7.79 -15.50 17.19
C PRO A 203 6.89 -14.41 16.62
N PRO A 204 7.00 -14.05 15.33
CA PRO A 204 6.20 -12.97 14.78
C PRO A 204 4.73 -13.27 15.11
N GLN A 205 4.00 -12.31 15.68
CA GLN A 205 2.58 -12.48 16.03
C GLN A 205 1.77 -13.09 14.86
N GLN A 206 2.18 -12.77 13.64
CA GLN A 206 1.65 -13.33 12.39
C GLN A 206 1.74 -14.85 12.32
N VAL A 207 2.82 -15.49 12.78
CA VAL A 207 2.98 -16.95 12.82
C VAL A 207 2.02 -17.57 13.83
N ILE A 208 1.88 -16.94 15.01
CA ILE A 208 0.92 -17.37 16.02
C ILE A 208 -0.51 -17.26 15.48
N ASP A 209 -0.83 -16.15 14.80
CA ASP A 209 -2.12 -15.92 14.15
C ASP A 209 -2.41 -16.96 13.07
N VAL A 210 -1.43 -17.31 12.23
CA VAL A 210 -1.56 -18.38 11.21
C VAL A 210 -1.87 -19.72 11.86
N VAL A 211 -1.09 -20.14 12.86
CA VAL A 211 -1.26 -21.43 13.55
C VAL A 211 -2.63 -21.49 14.22
N THR A 212 -3.02 -20.43 14.92
CA THR A 212 -4.31 -20.33 15.60
C THR A 212 -5.47 -20.39 14.61
N THR A 213 -5.35 -19.67 13.49
CA THR A 213 -6.39 -19.62 12.45
C THR A 213 -6.59 -20.98 11.78
N PHE A 214 -5.51 -21.65 11.39
CA PHE A 214 -5.62 -23.01 10.83
C PHE A 214 -6.06 -24.04 11.87
N GLY A 215 -5.67 -23.89 13.14
CA GLY A 215 -6.16 -24.71 14.24
C GLY A 215 -7.69 -24.70 14.32
N LYS A 216 -8.32 -23.53 14.23
CA LYS A 216 -9.80 -23.40 14.22
C LYS A 216 -10.44 -24.04 12.99
N VAL A 217 -9.84 -23.90 11.80
CA VAL A 217 -10.33 -24.58 10.58
C VAL A 217 -10.25 -26.09 10.74
N MET A 218 -9.12 -26.60 11.23
CA MET A 218 -8.95 -28.04 11.47
C MET A 218 -9.92 -28.56 12.53
N GLU A 219 -10.13 -27.82 13.62
CA GLU A 219 -11.13 -28.17 14.63
C GLU A 219 -12.53 -28.29 14.03
N TYR A 220 -12.93 -27.35 13.17
CA TYR A 220 -14.22 -27.41 12.47
C TYR A 220 -14.40 -28.72 11.69
N TRP A 221 -13.40 -29.12 10.90
CA TRP A 221 -13.46 -30.35 10.09
C TRP A 221 -13.38 -31.63 10.94
N MET A 222 -12.60 -31.61 12.02
CA MET A 222 -12.36 -32.79 12.86
C MET A 222 -13.45 -33.02 13.92
N ARG A 223 -14.22 -31.99 14.29
CA ARG A 223 -15.28 -32.08 15.30
C ARG A 223 -16.46 -32.96 14.86
N ASP A 224 -16.57 -33.25 13.57
CA ASP A 224 -17.64 -34.03 12.99
C ASP A 224 -17.08 -35.15 12.12
N ALA A 225 -17.32 -36.39 12.56
CA ALA A 225 -16.82 -37.57 11.88
C ALA A 225 -17.26 -37.68 10.41
N LYS A 226 -18.44 -37.16 10.05
CA LYS A 226 -18.92 -37.16 8.67
C LYS A 226 -18.10 -36.20 7.81
N ARG A 227 -17.87 -34.98 8.29
CA ARG A 227 -17.04 -33.97 7.61
C ARG A 227 -15.58 -34.44 7.46
N ALA A 228 -15.02 -35.07 8.48
CA ALA A 228 -13.67 -35.64 8.42
C ALA A 228 -13.56 -36.76 7.38
N ILE A 229 -14.57 -37.66 7.30
CA ILE A 229 -14.61 -38.72 6.28
C ILE A 229 -14.81 -38.12 4.87
N GLU A 230 -15.68 -37.12 4.72
CA GLU A 230 -15.90 -36.41 3.46
C GLU A 230 -14.60 -35.77 2.96
N LEU A 231 -13.84 -35.11 3.84
CA LEU A 231 -12.54 -34.53 3.53
C LEU A 231 -11.51 -35.59 3.13
N GLN A 232 -11.40 -36.68 3.89
CA GLN A 232 -10.49 -37.78 3.55
C GLN A 232 -10.84 -38.40 2.19
N THR A 233 -12.13 -38.55 1.92
CA THR A 233 -12.64 -39.11 0.66
C THR A 233 -12.37 -38.17 -0.52
N SER A 234 -12.58 -36.86 -0.34
CA SER A 234 -12.35 -35.87 -1.40
C SER A 234 -10.87 -35.76 -1.79
N ILE A 235 -9.97 -35.75 -0.79
CA ILE A 235 -8.52 -35.82 -1.02
C ILE A 235 -8.16 -37.12 -1.73
N GLY A 236 -8.67 -38.26 -1.24
CA GLY A 236 -8.41 -39.57 -1.83
C GLY A 236 -8.82 -39.66 -3.30
N HIS A 237 -10.04 -39.23 -3.64
CA HIS A 237 -10.51 -39.21 -5.02
C HIS A 237 -9.66 -38.29 -5.90
N ALA A 238 -9.35 -37.08 -5.44
CA ALA A 238 -8.59 -36.13 -6.23
C ALA A 238 -7.18 -36.63 -6.59
N TYR A 239 -6.49 -37.30 -5.65
CA TYR A 239 -5.19 -37.91 -5.92
C TYR A 239 -5.30 -39.19 -6.76
N LEU A 240 -6.34 -40.02 -6.57
CA LEU A 240 -6.57 -41.19 -7.43
C LEU A 240 -6.81 -40.79 -8.88
N ASP A 241 -7.61 -39.74 -9.11
CA ASP A 241 -7.86 -39.18 -10.43
C ASP A 241 -6.55 -38.65 -11.05
N LEU A 242 -5.72 -37.97 -10.26
CA LEU A 242 -4.38 -37.53 -10.66
C LEU A 242 -3.50 -38.68 -11.11
N TRP A 243 -3.37 -39.71 -10.28
CA TRP A 243 -2.60 -40.90 -10.63
C TRP A 243 -3.13 -41.59 -11.89
N ALA A 244 -4.44 -41.74 -12.02
CA ALA A 244 -5.06 -42.35 -13.19
C ALA A 244 -4.79 -41.54 -14.47
N ASN A 245 -4.89 -40.22 -14.41
CA ASN A 245 -4.60 -39.33 -15.53
C ASN A 245 -3.13 -39.40 -15.94
N THR A 246 -2.21 -39.31 -14.98
CA THR A 246 -0.76 -39.40 -15.22
C THR A 246 -0.39 -40.74 -15.84
N MET A 247 -0.96 -41.86 -15.38
CA MET A 247 -0.73 -43.18 -15.97
C MET A 247 -1.21 -43.26 -17.42
N ARG A 248 -2.39 -42.70 -17.75
CA ARG A 248 -2.87 -42.62 -19.14
C ARG A 248 -1.93 -41.80 -20.02
N ARG A 249 -1.46 -40.65 -19.53
CA ARG A 249 -0.48 -39.82 -20.25
C ARG A 249 0.86 -40.52 -20.47
N LEU A 250 1.37 -41.24 -19.47
CA LEU A 250 2.57 -42.07 -19.61
C LEU A 250 2.39 -43.21 -20.62
N ALA A 251 1.17 -43.74 -20.76
CA ALA A 251 0.81 -44.74 -21.78
C ALA A 251 0.66 -44.12 -23.19
N GLY A 252 0.89 -42.82 -23.36
CA GLY A 252 0.79 -42.12 -24.65
C GLY A 252 -0.62 -41.65 -25.01
N GLU A 253 -1.59 -41.77 -24.10
CA GLU A 253 -2.95 -41.27 -24.33
C GLU A 253 -3.01 -39.74 -24.10
N THR A 254 -3.83 -39.07 -24.91
CA THR A 254 -4.18 -37.67 -24.68
C THR A 254 -5.30 -37.60 -23.65
N SER A 255 -5.00 -37.08 -22.45
CA SER A 255 -5.97 -36.87 -21.39
C SER A 255 -6.10 -35.37 -21.08
N PRO A 256 -7.32 -34.82 -20.91
CA PRO A 256 -7.48 -33.43 -20.49
C PRO A 256 -6.87 -33.24 -19.09
N PRO A 257 -6.31 -32.05 -18.79
CA PRO A 257 -5.78 -31.76 -17.46
C PRO A 257 -6.90 -31.77 -16.42
N ILE A 258 -6.62 -32.31 -15.23
CA ILE A 258 -7.58 -32.36 -14.12
C ILE A 258 -7.85 -30.96 -13.58
N ALA A 259 -6.79 -30.17 -13.50
CA ALA A 259 -6.83 -28.78 -13.09
C ALA A 259 -6.14 -27.88 -14.11
N VAL A 260 -6.77 -26.74 -14.37
CA VAL A 260 -6.25 -25.67 -15.22
C VAL A 260 -5.89 -24.50 -14.30
N PRO A 261 -4.68 -23.93 -14.44
CA PRO A 261 -4.29 -22.74 -13.69
C PRO A 261 -5.16 -21.54 -14.10
N ASP A 262 -5.26 -20.54 -13.24
CA ASP A 262 -5.89 -19.27 -13.60
C ASP A 262 -5.16 -18.66 -14.81
N PRO A 263 -5.84 -18.17 -15.86
CA PRO A 263 -5.19 -17.54 -17.01
C PRO A 263 -4.26 -16.36 -16.67
N ARG A 264 -4.46 -15.73 -15.50
CA ARG A 264 -3.61 -14.64 -14.98
C ARG A 264 -2.36 -15.17 -14.25
N ASP A 265 -2.34 -16.44 -13.85
CA ASP A 265 -1.20 -17.07 -13.18
C ASP A 265 -0.10 -17.42 -14.18
N ARG A 266 0.93 -16.58 -14.23
CA ARG A 266 2.06 -16.73 -15.16
C ARG A 266 3.11 -17.74 -14.71
N ARG A 267 3.01 -18.30 -13.50
CA ARG A 267 4.01 -19.25 -12.95
C ARG A 267 4.18 -20.51 -13.81
N PHE A 268 3.09 -20.92 -14.49
CA PHE A 268 3.04 -22.13 -15.32
C PHE A 268 3.09 -21.85 -16.82
N SER A 269 3.72 -20.73 -17.23
CA SER A 269 3.77 -20.28 -18.63
C SER A 269 4.77 -21.03 -19.51
N ASP A 270 5.82 -21.63 -18.93
CA ASP A 270 6.78 -22.44 -19.69
C ASP A 270 6.07 -23.69 -20.28
N PRO A 271 6.24 -23.99 -21.59
CA PRO A 271 5.58 -25.13 -22.23
C PRO A 271 5.88 -26.49 -21.57
N GLU A 272 7.06 -26.67 -20.96
CA GLU A 272 7.46 -27.92 -20.30
C GLU A 272 6.56 -28.29 -19.13
N TRP A 273 5.87 -27.31 -18.52
CA TRP A 273 4.85 -27.58 -17.51
C TRP A 273 3.71 -28.46 -18.02
N SER A 274 3.49 -28.55 -19.33
CA SER A 274 2.42 -29.36 -19.92
C SER A 274 2.95 -30.45 -20.86
N SER A 275 4.06 -30.22 -21.56
CA SER A 275 4.65 -31.20 -22.48
C SER A 275 5.43 -32.30 -21.78
N ASN A 276 6.06 -32.03 -20.62
CA ASN A 276 6.81 -33.01 -19.85
C ASN A 276 5.93 -33.61 -18.74
N THR A 277 5.79 -34.93 -18.73
CA THR A 277 4.91 -35.65 -17.80
C THR A 277 5.29 -35.48 -16.33
N TYR A 278 6.58 -35.32 -16.01
CA TYR A 278 7.03 -35.09 -14.64
C TYR A 278 6.59 -33.71 -14.13
N PHE A 279 6.88 -32.65 -14.90
CA PHE A 279 6.50 -31.29 -14.52
C PHE A 279 4.98 -31.08 -14.56
N ASP A 280 4.28 -31.74 -15.49
CA ASP A 280 2.81 -31.71 -15.49
C ASP A 280 2.23 -32.37 -14.24
N PHE A 281 2.75 -33.54 -13.81
CA PHE A 281 2.32 -34.17 -12.57
C PHE A 281 2.49 -33.23 -11.37
N LEU A 282 3.65 -32.57 -11.23
CA LEU A 282 3.89 -31.60 -10.15
C LEU A 282 2.93 -30.41 -10.19
N LYS A 283 2.71 -29.83 -11.37
CA LYS A 283 1.74 -28.75 -11.58
C LYS A 283 0.33 -29.20 -11.20
N GLN A 284 -0.11 -30.37 -11.67
CA GLN A 284 -1.44 -30.89 -11.40
C GLN A 284 -1.63 -31.23 -9.92
N ALA A 285 -0.64 -31.87 -9.27
CA ALA A 285 -0.63 -32.13 -7.84
C ALA A 285 -0.79 -30.83 -7.04
N TYR A 286 -0.02 -29.80 -7.40
CA TYR A 286 -0.13 -28.48 -6.79
C TYR A 286 -1.52 -27.85 -7.00
N LEU A 287 -2.02 -27.81 -8.23
CA LEU A 287 -3.32 -27.17 -8.53
C LEU A 287 -4.49 -27.87 -7.85
N VAL A 288 -4.49 -29.21 -7.82
CA VAL A 288 -5.49 -30.02 -7.12
C VAL A 288 -5.42 -29.75 -5.61
N THR A 289 -4.23 -29.78 -5.02
CA THR A 289 -4.04 -29.50 -3.59
C THR A 289 -4.47 -28.07 -3.25
N SER A 290 -4.13 -27.10 -4.08
CA SER A 290 -4.50 -25.69 -3.89
C SER A 290 -6.01 -25.49 -3.90
N ARG A 291 -6.73 -26.16 -4.80
CA ARG A 291 -8.20 -26.12 -4.86
C ARG A 291 -8.81 -26.75 -3.62
N LEU A 292 -8.35 -27.93 -3.22
CA LEU A 292 -8.80 -28.59 -1.99
C LEU A 292 -8.55 -27.73 -0.75
N ALA A 293 -7.39 -27.10 -0.67
CA ALA A 293 -7.01 -26.23 0.43
C ALA A 293 -7.88 -24.97 0.52
N ASN A 294 -8.29 -24.39 -0.62
CA ASN A 294 -9.26 -23.29 -0.63
C ASN A 294 -10.65 -23.76 -0.22
N HIS A 295 -11.12 -24.91 -0.71
CA HIS A 295 -12.41 -25.49 -0.32
C HIS A 295 -12.49 -25.75 1.19
N LEU A 296 -11.39 -26.21 1.81
CA LEU A 296 -11.31 -26.39 3.27
C LEU A 296 -11.66 -25.12 4.06
N VAL A 297 -11.36 -23.95 3.51
CA VAL A 297 -11.65 -22.67 4.15
C VAL A 297 -13.04 -22.17 3.76
N GLU A 298 -13.42 -22.28 2.49
CA GLU A 298 -14.71 -21.82 1.96
C GLU A 298 -15.89 -22.58 2.58
N ASP A 299 -15.79 -23.91 2.68
CA ASP A 299 -16.85 -24.80 3.16
C ASP A 299 -16.90 -24.92 4.70
N ALA A 300 -16.11 -24.11 5.41
CA ALA A 300 -16.11 -24.04 6.87
C ALA A 300 -17.31 -23.23 7.41
N GLU A 301 -18.53 -23.69 7.09
CA GLU A 301 -19.84 -23.12 7.46
C GLU A 301 -20.06 -23.15 8.98
N GLY A 302 -19.61 -22.11 9.68
CA GLY A 302 -19.76 -21.98 11.14
C GLY A 302 -18.63 -21.21 11.81
N LEU A 303 -17.51 -20.99 11.11
CA LEU A 303 -16.50 -20.03 11.54
C LEU A 303 -17.04 -18.60 11.45
N ASP A 304 -16.62 -17.75 12.38
CA ASP A 304 -16.91 -16.33 12.28
C ASP A 304 -16.29 -15.74 11.01
N PRO A 305 -16.93 -14.72 10.39
CA PRO A 305 -16.48 -14.18 9.10
C PRO A 305 -15.03 -13.67 9.10
N VAL A 306 -14.53 -13.18 10.25
CA VAL A 306 -13.17 -12.64 10.36
C VAL A 306 -12.16 -13.78 10.34
N THR A 307 -12.35 -14.82 11.14
CA THR A 307 -11.49 -16.02 11.14
C THR A 307 -11.47 -16.68 9.77
N ARG A 308 -12.62 -16.82 9.10
CA ARG A 308 -12.67 -17.40 7.73
C ARG A 308 -11.86 -16.56 6.75
N ARG A 309 -11.96 -15.23 6.81
CA ARG A 309 -11.19 -14.33 5.94
C ARG A 309 -9.69 -14.38 6.21
N LYS A 310 -9.28 -14.42 7.49
CA LYS A 310 -7.89 -14.65 7.89
C LYS A 310 -7.38 -16.00 7.35
N ALA A 311 -8.18 -17.06 7.47
CA ALA A 311 -7.85 -18.38 6.97
C ALA A 311 -7.65 -18.40 5.45
N ASP A 312 -8.54 -17.75 4.70
CA ASP A 312 -8.45 -17.66 3.24
C ASP A 312 -7.19 -16.90 2.81
N PHE A 313 -6.92 -15.78 3.47
CA PHE A 313 -5.71 -15.00 3.24
C PHE A 313 -4.44 -15.82 3.51
N TYR A 314 -4.30 -16.43 4.70
CA TYR A 314 -3.11 -17.21 5.04
C TYR A 314 -2.98 -18.49 4.19
N MET A 315 -4.10 -19.14 3.85
CA MET A 315 -4.09 -20.30 2.96
C MET A 315 -3.50 -19.94 1.61
N LYS A 316 -3.91 -18.81 1.02
CA LYS A 316 -3.32 -18.30 -0.22
C LYS A 316 -1.82 -18.06 -0.06
N GLN A 317 -1.35 -17.51 1.06
CA GLN A 317 0.10 -17.31 1.28
C GLN A 317 0.87 -18.65 1.31
N VAL A 318 0.36 -19.65 2.03
CA VAL A 318 0.98 -20.97 2.14
C VAL A 318 1.00 -21.68 0.78
N VAL A 319 -0.16 -21.72 0.11
CA VAL A 319 -0.29 -22.30 -1.24
C VAL A 319 0.70 -21.63 -2.19
N ASN A 320 0.78 -20.31 -2.19
CA ASN A 320 1.73 -19.60 -3.05
C ASN A 320 3.19 -19.92 -2.73
N ALA A 321 3.52 -20.14 -1.45
CA ALA A 321 4.87 -20.44 -1.00
C ALA A 321 5.36 -21.83 -1.42
N ILE A 322 4.48 -22.83 -1.36
CA ILE A 322 4.81 -24.22 -1.72
C ILE A 322 4.69 -24.50 -3.23
N ALA A 323 4.40 -23.49 -4.03
CA ALA A 323 4.26 -23.66 -5.47
C ALA A 323 5.54 -24.26 -6.09
N PRO A 324 5.43 -25.31 -6.94
CA PRO A 324 6.60 -25.98 -7.51
C PRO A 324 7.42 -25.06 -8.42
N SER A 325 6.85 -23.95 -8.88
CA SER A 325 7.56 -22.88 -9.59
C SER A 325 8.63 -22.18 -8.75
N ASN A 326 8.57 -22.27 -7.43
CA ASN A 326 9.44 -21.51 -6.53
C ASN A 326 10.76 -22.23 -6.23
N PHE A 327 10.95 -23.46 -6.72
CA PHE A 327 12.15 -24.26 -6.41
C PHE A 327 12.83 -24.73 -7.70
N VAL A 328 14.17 -24.71 -7.70
CA VAL A 328 15.00 -25.02 -8.89
C VAL A 328 14.69 -26.40 -9.46
N PHE A 329 14.59 -27.43 -8.62
CA PHE A 329 14.42 -28.81 -9.09
C PHE A 329 13.01 -29.15 -9.57
N THR A 330 12.02 -28.35 -9.23
CA THR A 330 10.61 -28.57 -9.60
C THR A 330 10.12 -27.58 -10.66
N ASN A 331 10.96 -26.62 -11.07
CA ASN A 331 10.65 -25.63 -12.10
C ASN A 331 11.49 -25.91 -13.37
N PRO A 332 10.85 -26.22 -14.51
CA PRO A 332 11.56 -26.55 -15.75
C PRO A 332 12.46 -25.42 -16.24
N GLU A 333 11.98 -24.17 -16.18
CA GLU A 333 12.71 -22.99 -16.64
C GLU A 333 13.98 -22.77 -15.78
N LEU A 334 13.83 -22.83 -14.45
CA LEU A 334 14.95 -22.64 -13.53
C LEU A 334 15.97 -23.76 -13.61
N LEU A 335 15.52 -25.02 -13.72
CA LEU A 335 16.42 -26.16 -13.87
C LEU A 335 17.24 -26.02 -15.15
N ARG A 336 16.57 -25.71 -16.27
CA ARG A 336 17.20 -25.49 -17.57
C ARG A 336 18.22 -24.35 -17.51
N LEU A 337 17.85 -23.19 -16.96
CA LEU A 337 18.73 -22.03 -16.80
C LEU A 337 19.95 -22.36 -15.92
N THR A 338 19.75 -23.11 -14.83
CA THR A 338 20.82 -23.49 -13.90
C THR A 338 21.83 -24.41 -14.59
N LEU A 339 21.36 -25.39 -15.36
CA LEU A 339 22.24 -26.26 -16.14
C LEU A 339 22.98 -25.49 -17.25
N GLN A 340 22.26 -24.68 -18.04
CA GLN A 340 22.84 -23.88 -19.13
C GLN A 340 23.87 -22.85 -18.65
N SER A 341 23.65 -22.25 -17.50
CA SER A 341 24.57 -21.25 -16.93
C SER A 341 25.65 -21.85 -16.03
N ASN A 342 25.73 -23.19 -15.92
CA ASN A 342 26.65 -23.89 -15.01
C ASN A 342 26.53 -23.35 -13.57
N ALA A 343 25.30 -23.22 -13.06
CA ALA A 343 24.93 -22.67 -11.75
C ALA A 343 25.31 -21.19 -11.48
N GLU A 344 25.79 -20.44 -12.48
CA GLU A 344 26.17 -19.03 -12.32
C GLU A 344 24.96 -18.16 -11.90
N ASN A 345 23.75 -18.49 -12.35
CA ASN A 345 22.51 -17.83 -11.93
C ASN A 345 22.34 -17.84 -10.40
N LEU A 346 22.62 -18.96 -9.75
CA LEU A 346 22.48 -19.11 -8.30
C LEU A 346 23.58 -18.36 -7.55
N VAL A 347 24.79 -18.27 -8.11
CA VAL A 347 25.88 -17.45 -7.52
C VAL A 347 25.47 -15.99 -7.48
N ARG A 348 24.99 -15.44 -8.61
CA ARG A 348 24.49 -14.06 -8.68
C ARG A 348 23.29 -13.86 -7.76
N GLY A 349 22.38 -14.82 -7.74
CA GLY A 349 21.19 -14.81 -6.89
C GLY A 349 21.50 -14.75 -5.40
N MET A 350 22.39 -15.62 -4.91
CA MET A 350 22.82 -15.64 -3.51
C MET A 350 23.60 -14.39 -3.12
N LYS A 351 24.38 -13.82 -4.05
CA LYS A 351 25.03 -12.53 -3.82
C LYS A 351 23.99 -11.42 -3.60
N MET A 352 22.96 -11.34 -4.45
CA MET A 352 21.88 -10.37 -4.28
C MET A 352 21.09 -10.60 -3.00
N LEU A 353 20.86 -11.86 -2.61
CA LEU A 353 20.22 -12.20 -1.34
C LEU A 353 21.02 -11.67 -0.15
N ALA A 354 22.36 -11.86 -0.15
CA ALA A 354 23.22 -11.34 0.90
C ALA A 354 23.16 -9.80 0.98
N GLU A 355 23.31 -9.12 -0.17
CA GLU A 355 23.20 -7.66 -0.27
C GLU A 355 21.84 -7.15 0.25
N ASP A 356 20.74 -7.85 -0.04
CA ASP A 356 19.39 -7.45 0.36
C ASP A 356 19.11 -7.66 1.85
N ILE A 357 19.71 -8.69 2.47
CA ILE A 357 19.65 -8.89 3.93
C ILE A 357 20.51 -7.84 4.65
N GLU A 358 21.70 -7.53 4.11
CA GLU A 358 22.55 -6.46 4.63
C GLU A 358 21.84 -5.09 4.55
N ALA A 359 21.21 -4.80 3.41
CA ALA A 359 20.44 -3.58 3.20
C ALA A 359 19.17 -3.48 4.08
N GLY A 360 18.62 -4.60 4.51
CA GLY A 360 17.53 -4.68 5.47
C GLY A 360 17.99 -4.83 6.93
N HIS A 361 19.27 -4.60 7.22
CA HIS A 361 19.85 -4.66 8.58
C HIS A 361 19.58 -5.99 9.31
N GLY A 362 19.59 -7.12 8.59
CA GLY A 362 19.34 -8.46 9.13
C GLY A 362 17.97 -9.05 8.77
N GLU A 363 17.10 -8.25 8.17
CA GLU A 363 15.85 -8.70 7.55
C GLU A 363 15.98 -8.70 6.02
N LEU A 364 15.26 -9.60 5.34
CA LEU A 364 15.27 -9.65 3.88
C LEU A 364 14.46 -8.50 3.29
N LYS A 365 15.14 -7.51 2.70
CA LYS A 365 14.51 -6.45 1.91
C LYS A 365 14.50 -6.82 0.42
N ILE A 366 13.40 -7.41 -0.06
CA ILE A 366 13.29 -7.86 -1.45
C ILE A 366 13.45 -6.68 -2.41
N ARG A 367 14.50 -6.72 -3.27
CA ARG A 367 14.67 -5.71 -4.31
C ARG A 367 13.62 -5.88 -5.41
N GLN A 368 12.85 -4.82 -5.68
CA GLN A 368 11.80 -4.83 -6.69
C GLN A 368 12.08 -3.87 -7.87
N SER A 369 13.13 -3.05 -7.73
CA SER A 369 13.57 -2.06 -8.72
C SER A 369 15.09 -1.87 -8.61
N ASP A 370 15.74 -1.52 -9.71
CA ASP A 370 17.14 -1.07 -9.67
C ASP A 370 17.21 0.35 -9.10
N ASN A 371 17.40 0.43 -7.79
CA ASN A 371 17.45 1.68 -7.05
C ASN A 371 18.64 2.58 -7.46
N SER A 372 19.68 2.04 -8.12
CA SER A 372 20.83 2.84 -8.58
C SER A 372 20.47 3.83 -9.69
N LYS A 373 19.31 3.64 -10.34
CA LYS A 373 18.83 4.48 -11.44
C LYS A 373 17.95 5.63 -10.99
N PHE A 374 17.57 5.71 -9.72
CA PHE A 374 16.62 6.71 -9.22
C PHE A 374 17.21 7.55 -8.10
N GLU A 375 16.97 8.85 -8.20
CA GLU A 375 17.42 9.85 -7.24
C GLU A 375 16.38 10.97 -7.15
N VAL A 376 15.77 11.11 -5.97
CA VAL A 376 14.73 12.12 -5.70
C VAL A 376 15.33 13.53 -5.78
N GLY A 377 14.74 14.36 -6.62
CA GLY A 377 15.21 15.71 -6.96
C GLY A 377 16.15 15.76 -8.16
N ARG A 378 16.51 14.62 -8.77
CA ARG A 378 17.33 14.57 -9.98
C ARG A 378 16.60 13.96 -11.17
N ASN A 379 15.91 12.85 -10.96
CA ASN A 379 15.11 12.19 -12.01
C ASN A 379 13.73 11.70 -11.54
N LEU A 380 13.43 11.86 -10.25
CA LEU A 380 12.10 11.76 -9.66
C LEU A 380 11.79 13.06 -8.90
N ALA A 381 10.52 13.46 -8.79
CA ALA A 381 10.12 14.69 -8.09
C ALA A 381 10.82 15.94 -8.61
N ILE A 382 10.89 16.07 -9.94
CA ILE A 382 11.65 17.14 -10.63
C ILE A 382 10.78 18.27 -11.17
N THR A 383 9.49 18.32 -10.82
CA THR A 383 8.66 19.47 -11.20
C THR A 383 9.20 20.72 -10.47
N PRO A 384 9.61 21.78 -11.20
CA PRO A 384 10.23 22.95 -10.56
C PRO A 384 9.30 23.60 -9.55
N GLY A 385 9.85 23.96 -8.39
CA GLY A 385 9.12 24.61 -7.30
C GLY A 385 10.06 25.06 -6.19
N LYS A 386 9.50 25.66 -5.14
CA LYS A 386 10.23 26.11 -3.95
C LYS A 386 9.50 25.65 -2.69
N VAL A 387 10.26 25.27 -1.67
CA VAL A 387 9.74 25.19 -0.31
C VAL A 387 9.48 26.62 0.18
N VAL A 388 8.23 26.93 0.51
CA VAL A 388 7.79 28.29 0.93
C VAL A 388 7.47 28.38 2.42
N TYR A 389 7.36 27.23 3.09
CA TYR A 389 7.19 27.12 4.53
C TYR A 389 7.72 25.77 5.03
N GLN A 390 8.13 25.73 6.29
CA GLN A 390 8.54 24.51 6.98
C GLN A 390 8.25 24.63 8.48
N ASN A 391 7.70 23.56 9.05
CA ASN A 391 7.65 23.31 10.50
C ASN A 391 8.23 21.94 10.81
N GLU A 392 8.03 21.42 12.03
CA GLU A 392 8.58 20.12 12.45
C GLU A 392 7.98 18.92 11.68
N LEU A 393 6.74 19.02 11.19
CA LEU A 393 6.03 17.91 10.55
C LEU A 393 6.06 17.96 9.02
N MET A 394 6.20 19.14 8.41
CA MET A 394 6.09 19.29 6.96
C MET A 394 6.89 20.44 6.38
N GLN A 395 7.24 20.26 5.10
CA GLN A 395 7.59 21.33 4.18
C GLN A 395 6.42 21.59 3.23
N LEU A 396 6.02 22.86 3.05
CA LEU A 396 5.03 23.25 2.05
C LEU A 396 5.74 23.69 0.78
N ILE A 397 5.50 22.98 -0.33
CA ILE A 397 6.09 23.27 -1.63
C ILE A 397 5.09 24.04 -2.47
N GLN A 398 5.51 25.16 -3.07
CA GLN A 398 4.78 25.84 -4.14
C GLN A 398 5.49 25.58 -5.47
N TYR A 399 4.76 25.08 -6.46
CA TYR A 399 5.33 24.78 -7.77
C TYR A 399 5.40 26.02 -8.67
N THR A 400 6.45 26.08 -9.49
CA THR A 400 6.69 27.16 -10.45
C THR A 400 5.68 27.05 -11.59
N PRO A 401 4.90 28.11 -11.88
CA PRO A 401 3.91 28.08 -12.95
C PRO A 401 4.57 27.91 -14.32
N THR A 402 3.94 27.14 -15.22
CA THR A 402 4.37 26.96 -16.62
C THR A 402 3.48 27.68 -17.62
N THR A 403 2.46 28.41 -17.14
CA THR A 403 1.52 29.22 -17.92
C THR A 403 1.58 30.70 -17.50
N PRO A 404 1.26 31.66 -18.39
CA PRO A 404 1.23 33.09 -18.05
C PRO A 404 0.14 33.48 -17.04
N THR A 405 -0.99 32.79 -17.08
CA THR A 405 -2.13 32.93 -16.18
C THR A 405 -2.43 31.61 -15.49
N VAL A 406 -3.02 31.68 -14.30
CA VAL A 406 -3.42 30.53 -13.49
C VAL A 406 -4.80 30.76 -12.89
N LEU A 407 -5.49 29.70 -12.46
CA LEU A 407 -6.73 29.82 -11.71
C LEU A 407 -6.53 30.66 -10.44
N ASN A 408 -7.53 31.50 -10.17
CA ASN A 408 -7.58 32.31 -8.96
C ASN A 408 -7.57 31.42 -7.71
N THR A 409 -8.42 30.39 -7.68
CA THR A 409 -8.44 29.39 -6.61
C THR A 409 -7.24 28.43 -6.75
N PRO A 410 -6.30 28.39 -5.78
CA PRO A 410 -5.16 27.46 -5.82
C PRO A 410 -5.57 26.03 -5.41
N LEU A 411 -4.67 25.07 -5.64
CA LEU A 411 -4.81 23.69 -5.19
C LEU A 411 -3.82 23.38 -4.07
N LEU A 412 -4.31 22.88 -2.94
CA LEU A 412 -3.53 22.31 -1.85
C LEU A 412 -3.64 20.77 -1.85
N ILE A 413 -2.50 20.10 -1.96
CA ILE A 413 -2.38 18.64 -1.94
C ILE A 413 -1.89 18.17 -0.57
N VAL A 414 -2.66 17.28 0.04
CA VAL A 414 -2.39 16.56 1.29
C VAL A 414 -2.10 15.08 0.94
N PRO A 415 -0.84 14.73 0.63
CA PRO A 415 -0.46 13.36 0.30
C PRO A 415 -0.45 12.48 1.55
N PRO A 416 -0.37 11.15 1.41
CA PRO A 416 -0.16 10.28 2.55
C PRO A 416 1.23 10.54 3.18
N TRP A 417 1.33 10.35 4.51
CA TRP A 417 2.61 10.23 5.20
C TRP A 417 3.10 8.78 5.28
N ILE A 418 2.27 7.82 4.86
CA ILE A 418 2.66 6.42 4.63
C ILE A 418 3.24 6.37 3.20
N ASN A 419 4.56 6.21 3.11
CA ASN A 419 5.41 6.55 1.96
C ASN A 419 5.37 8.06 1.63
N LYS A 420 6.17 8.45 0.62
CA LYS A 420 6.46 9.85 0.32
C LYS A 420 5.54 10.47 -0.73
N TYR A 421 5.41 11.79 -0.72
CA TYR A 421 4.46 12.51 -1.59
C TYR A 421 4.74 12.35 -3.10
N TYR A 422 5.98 12.05 -3.49
CA TYR A 422 6.41 12.09 -4.89
C TYR A 422 5.78 10.99 -5.77
N ILE A 423 4.92 10.14 -5.22
CA ILE A 423 4.00 9.33 -6.03
C ILE A 423 3.12 10.17 -6.96
N LEU A 424 2.79 11.40 -6.56
CA LEU A 424 2.05 12.37 -7.37
C LEU A 424 2.96 13.16 -8.33
N ASP A 425 4.29 12.99 -8.23
CA ASP A 425 5.31 13.69 -8.99
C ASP A 425 6.51 12.77 -9.27
N LEU A 426 6.26 11.62 -9.93
CA LEU A 426 7.31 10.65 -10.26
C LEU A 426 8.27 11.23 -11.31
N ASN A 427 8.18 10.75 -12.55
CA ASN A 427 8.88 11.34 -13.69
C ASN A 427 7.94 12.34 -14.40
N PRO A 428 8.45 13.20 -15.32
CA PRO A 428 7.62 14.20 -15.98
C PRO A 428 6.39 13.66 -16.73
N GLU A 429 6.46 12.43 -17.26
CA GLU A 429 5.36 11.80 -17.99
C GLU A 429 4.28 11.27 -17.04
N LYS A 430 4.64 10.95 -15.79
CA LYS A 430 3.77 10.38 -14.75
C LYS A 430 3.46 11.34 -13.59
N SER A 431 3.73 12.63 -13.76
CA SER A 431 3.51 13.63 -12.72
C SER A 431 2.12 14.25 -12.82
N PHE A 432 1.27 13.98 -11.81
CA PHE A 432 -0.02 14.64 -11.65
C PHE A 432 0.16 16.11 -11.26
N ILE A 433 1.17 16.41 -10.44
CA ILE A 433 1.51 17.79 -10.06
C ILE A 433 1.88 18.60 -11.30
N LYS A 434 2.78 18.08 -12.14
CA LYS A 434 3.16 18.74 -13.40
C LYS A 434 1.95 18.94 -14.29
N TYR A 435 1.08 17.94 -14.40
CA TYR A 435 -0.17 18.06 -15.17
C TYR A 435 -1.05 19.21 -14.67
N CYS A 436 -1.21 19.38 -13.35
CA CYS A 436 -1.96 20.49 -12.78
C CYS A 436 -1.32 21.85 -13.09
N VAL A 437 0.00 21.96 -12.93
CA VAL A 437 0.77 23.18 -13.20
C VAL A 437 0.69 23.57 -14.68
N ASP A 438 0.86 22.60 -15.59
CA ASP A 438 0.73 22.79 -17.04
C ASP A 438 -0.68 23.21 -17.48
N ASN A 439 -1.69 22.88 -16.69
CA ASN A 439 -3.07 23.30 -16.91
C ASN A 439 -3.44 24.56 -16.13
N GLY A 440 -2.46 25.38 -15.74
CA GLY A 440 -2.68 26.70 -15.17
C GLY A 440 -3.27 26.66 -13.76
N ILE A 441 -2.92 25.68 -12.93
CA ILE A 441 -3.30 25.65 -11.52
C ILE A 441 -2.09 26.07 -10.67
N THR A 442 -2.28 26.98 -9.71
CA THR A 442 -1.25 27.20 -8.68
C THR A 442 -1.31 26.02 -7.70
N VAL A 443 -0.27 25.17 -7.70
CA VAL A 443 -0.25 23.94 -6.89
C VAL A 443 0.66 24.12 -5.68
N PHE A 444 0.14 23.70 -4.53
CA PHE A 444 0.89 23.51 -3.30
C PHE A 444 0.79 22.07 -2.84
N THR A 445 1.89 21.51 -2.33
CA THR A 445 1.93 20.14 -1.80
C THR A 445 2.63 20.10 -0.44
N ILE A 446 2.02 19.40 0.51
CA ILE A 446 2.64 19.07 1.79
C ILE A 446 3.65 17.94 1.58
N SER A 447 4.91 18.17 1.95
CA SER A 447 5.97 17.15 2.01
C SER A 447 6.22 16.82 3.48
N TRP A 448 5.66 15.69 3.93
CA TRP A 448 5.79 15.24 5.32
C TRP A 448 7.24 14.86 5.66
N VAL A 449 7.63 15.14 6.91
CA VAL A 449 8.87 14.64 7.50
C VAL A 449 8.84 13.11 7.60
N ASN A 450 10.00 12.47 7.52
CA ASN A 450 10.15 11.09 8.00
C ASN A 450 10.48 11.13 9.50
N PRO A 451 9.55 10.75 10.39
CA PRO A 451 9.69 11.02 11.82
C PRO A 451 10.74 10.13 12.47
N ASP A 452 11.32 10.62 13.56
CA ASP A 452 12.20 9.87 14.45
C ASP A 452 11.62 9.88 15.88
N GLU A 453 12.40 9.44 16.87
CA GLU A 453 11.98 9.34 18.27
C GLU A 453 11.48 10.67 18.86
N HIS A 454 11.95 11.81 18.34
CA HIS A 454 11.57 13.14 18.84
C HIS A 454 10.13 13.50 18.50
N LEU A 455 9.59 12.91 17.42
CA LEU A 455 8.21 13.12 16.97
C LEU A 455 7.25 12.03 17.44
N ALA A 456 7.70 11.08 18.26
CA ALA A 456 6.91 9.94 18.75
C ALA A 456 5.55 10.34 19.36
N GLN A 457 5.51 11.50 20.02
CA GLN A 457 4.33 12.03 20.72
C GLN A 457 3.47 12.97 19.87
N LYS A 458 3.86 13.26 18.61
CA LYS A 458 3.02 14.04 17.70
C LYS A 458 1.74 13.26 17.42
N THR A 459 0.63 13.80 17.88
CA THR A 459 -0.69 13.19 17.82
C THR A 459 -1.32 13.35 16.43
N PHE A 460 -2.42 12.63 16.19
CA PHE A 460 -3.21 12.84 14.96
C PHE A 460 -3.74 14.28 14.85
N ALA A 461 -4.01 14.94 15.98
CA ALA A 461 -4.43 16.34 16.03
C ALA A 461 -3.28 17.30 15.68
N ASP A 462 -2.04 17.00 16.09
CA ASP A 462 -0.86 17.79 15.67
C ASP A 462 -0.65 17.69 14.16
N TYR A 463 -0.78 16.50 13.57
CA TYR A 463 -0.74 16.32 12.13
C TYR A 463 -1.82 17.12 11.40
N MET A 464 -3.02 17.26 11.97
CA MET A 464 -4.09 18.10 11.41
C MET A 464 -3.75 19.61 11.51
N ARG A 465 -3.30 20.06 12.68
CA ARG A 465 -3.00 21.48 12.96
C ARG A 465 -1.78 21.97 12.19
N GLU A 466 -0.64 21.31 12.39
CA GLU A 466 0.65 21.65 11.79
C GLU A 466 0.75 21.16 10.33
N GLY A 467 -0.22 20.39 9.84
CA GLY A 467 -0.29 19.95 8.44
C GLY A 467 -1.31 20.74 7.63
N PRO A 468 -2.48 20.16 7.29
CA PRO A 468 -3.44 20.76 6.36
C PRO A 468 -4.05 22.08 6.84
N LEU A 469 -4.27 22.30 8.15
CA LEU A 469 -4.81 23.58 8.64
C LEU A 469 -3.80 24.72 8.43
N GLU A 470 -2.56 24.54 8.90
CA GLU A 470 -1.50 25.53 8.72
C GLU A 470 -1.13 25.72 7.24
N ALA A 471 -1.05 24.64 6.46
CA ALA A 471 -0.83 24.73 5.01
C ALA A 471 -1.92 25.55 4.32
N LEU A 472 -3.21 25.32 4.66
CA LEU A 472 -4.33 26.09 4.10
C LEU A 472 -4.22 27.58 4.48
N ASP A 473 -3.90 27.91 5.73
CA ASP A 473 -3.66 29.29 6.18
C ASP A 473 -2.60 29.98 5.31
N ILE A 474 -1.48 29.31 5.07
CA ILE A 474 -0.35 29.84 4.32
C ILE A 474 -0.69 29.98 2.85
N VAL A 475 -1.34 28.98 2.24
CA VAL A 475 -1.78 29.04 0.83
C VAL A 475 -2.68 30.25 0.60
N LEU A 476 -3.66 30.50 1.46
CA LEU A 476 -4.55 31.65 1.32
C LEU A 476 -3.80 32.98 1.51
N LYS A 477 -2.85 33.04 2.46
CA LYS A 477 -2.00 34.24 2.66
C LYS A 477 -1.08 34.53 1.48
N ILE A 478 -0.45 33.50 0.90
CA ILE A 478 0.45 33.64 -0.26
C ILE A 478 -0.34 34.06 -1.51
N THR A 479 -1.51 33.48 -1.72
CA THR A 479 -2.26 33.64 -2.97
C THR A 479 -3.24 34.81 -2.95
N GLY A 480 -3.64 35.27 -1.76
CA GLY A 480 -4.73 36.23 -1.56
C GLY A 480 -6.12 35.68 -1.91
N ALA A 481 -6.24 34.40 -2.24
CA ALA A 481 -7.51 33.79 -2.58
C ALA A 481 -8.37 33.61 -1.31
N PRO A 482 -9.71 33.74 -1.41
CA PRO A 482 -10.61 33.54 -0.26
C PRO A 482 -10.73 32.06 0.14
N SER A 483 -10.44 31.15 -0.78
CA SER A 483 -10.59 29.70 -0.62
C SER A 483 -9.61 28.94 -1.51
N ALA A 484 -9.38 27.66 -1.23
CA ALA A 484 -8.57 26.76 -2.03
C ALA A 484 -9.33 25.50 -2.46
N HIS A 485 -8.99 24.94 -3.61
CA HIS A 485 -9.23 23.54 -3.89
C HIS A 485 -8.31 22.70 -3.00
N THR A 486 -8.83 21.60 -2.46
CA THR A 486 -8.04 20.67 -1.65
C THR A 486 -8.06 19.28 -2.28
N LEU A 487 -7.00 18.52 -2.08
CA LEU A 487 -6.89 17.15 -2.57
C LEU A 487 -6.16 16.31 -1.54
N GLY A 488 -6.76 15.19 -1.13
CA GLY A 488 -6.15 14.24 -0.24
C GLY A 488 -5.99 12.87 -0.89
N TYR A 489 -4.85 12.21 -0.67
CA TYR A 489 -4.57 10.88 -1.21
C TYR A 489 -4.35 9.84 -0.10
N CYS A 490 -5.03 8.69 -0.19
CA CYS A 490 -4.94 7.61 0.78
C CYS A 490 -5.20 8.14 2.20
N VAL A 491 -4.31 7.90 3.17
CA VAL A 491 -4.45 8.42 4.55
C VAL A 491 -4.45 9.96 4.61
N GLY A 492 -3.81 10.63 3.64
CA GLY A 492 -3.90 12.10 3.49
C GLY A 492 -5.32 12.55 3.13
N GLY A 493 -6.09 11.72 2.42
CA GLY A 493 -7.52 11.93 2.20
C GLY A 493 -8.36 11.71 3.45
N THR A 494 -8.06 10.67 4.24
CA THR A 494 -8.70 10.48 5.55
C THR A 494 -8.45 11.69 6.46
N MET A 495 -7.21 12.17 6.53
CA MET A 495 -6.83 13.38 7.27
C MET A 495 -7.53 14.64 6.74
N LEU A 496 -7.62 14.80 5.41
CA LEU A 496 -8.33 15.93 4.82
C LEU A 496 -9.83 15.89 5.14
N SER A 497 -10.48 14.73 5.13
CA SER A 497 -11.88 14.57 5.54
C SER A 497 -12.09 14.93 7.00
N ILE A 498 -11.19 14.50 7.89
CA ILE A 498 -11.18 14.87 9.31
C ILE A 498 -11.02 16.39 9.46
N THR A 499 -10.08 16.98 8.74
CA THR A 499 -9.83 18.43 8.72
C THR A 499 -11.06 19.20 8.26
N MET A 500 -11.75 18.74 7.21
CA MET A 500 -12.98 19.37 6.73
C MET A 500 -14.13 19.26 7.73
N ALA A 501 -14.31 18.10 8.38
CA ALA A 501 -15.31 17.94 9.42
C ALA A 501 -15.03 18.89 10.60
N TYR A 502 -13.75 19.03 10.99
CA TYR A 502 -13.31 19.98 12.00
C TYR A 502 -13.63 21.43 11.59
N LEU A 503 -13.23 21.85 10.38
CA LEU A 503 -13.53 23.19 9.84
C LEU A 503 -15.04 23.48 9.79
N SER A 504 -15.86 22.50 9.44
CA SER A 504 -17.32 22.62 9.48
C SER A 504 -17.84 22.81 10.91
N ALA A 505 -17.28 22.10 11.89
CA ALA A 505 -17.68 22.23 13.29
C ALA A 505 -17.29 23.58 13.90
N VAL A 506 -16.13 24.14 13.52
CA VAL A 506 -15.68 25.47 13.98
C VAL A 506 -16.12 26.64 13.08
N SER A 507 -17.00 26.37 12.10
CA SER A 507 -17.60 27.37 11.20
C SER A 507 -16.60 28.16 10.34
N THR A 508 -15.59 27.47 9.79
CA THR A 508 -14.60 28.06 8.86
C THR A 508 -14.42 27.21 7.59
N ALA A 509 -15.45 26.47 7.18
CA ALA A 509 -15.40 25.55 6.04
C ALA A 509 -15.39 26.28 4.68
N GLU A 510 -15.82 27.54 4.62
CA GLU A 510 -15.83 28.39 3.42
C GLU A 510 -14.44 28.62 2.81
N ARG A 511 -13.39 28.34 3.58
CA ARG A 511 -11.99 28.35 3.16
C ARG A 511 -11.65 27.26 2.15
N ILE A 512 -12.50 26.24 2.00
CA ILE A 512 -12.34 25.16 1.03
C ILE A 512 -13.40 25.33 -0.06
N ARG A 513 -12.95 25.54 -1.29
CA ARG A 513 -13.83 25.73 -2.46
C ARG A 513 -14.42 24.42 -2.94
N SER A 514 -13.58 23.39 -3.01
CA SER A 514 -13.95 22.01 -3.32
C SER A 514 -12.86 21.07 -2.82
N ALA A 515 -13.19 19.79 -2.66
CA ALA A 515 -12.27 18.77 -2.15
C ALA A 515 -12.21 17.56 -3.08
N THR A 516 -11.01 17.02 -3.26
CA THR A 516 -10.75 15.83 -4.08
C THR A 516 -10.19 14.71 -3.18
N MET A 517 -10.68 13.49 -3.33
CA MET A 517 -10.25 12.31 -2.57
C MET A 517 -9.75 11.23 -3.52
N PHE A 518 -8.48 10.87 -3.43
CA PHE A 518 -7.91 9.74 -4.18
C PHE A 518 -7.77 8.55 -3.25
N THR A 519 -8.47 7.45 -3.58
CA THR A 519 -8.44 6.16 -2.86
C THR A 519 -8.41 6.31 -1.33
N ALA A 520 -9.21 7.25 -0.82
CA ALA A 520 -9.23 7.61 0.58
C ALA A 520 -10.41 6.95 1.28
N GLN A 521 -10.14 6.34 2.44
CA GLN A 521 -11.16 5.70 3.25
C GLN A 521 -11.59 6.66 4.37
N VAL A 522 -12.89 6.88 4.48
CA VAL A 522 -13.53 7.55 5.63
C VAL A 522 -14.49 6.62 6.37
N ASP A 523 -14.83 5.51 5.72
CA ASP A 523 -15.40 4.32 6.32
C ASP A 523 -14.42 3.16 6.15
N PHE A 524 -14.13 2.47 7.26
CA PHE A 524 -13.21 1.35 7.34
C PHE A 524 -13.93 0.05 7.71
N GLU A 525 -15.26 -0.02 7.61
CA GLU A 525 -16.00 -1.26 7.86
C GLU A 525 -15.50 -2.35 6.90
N ARG A 526 -15.34 -1.96 5.62
CA ARG A 526 -14.81 -2.80 4.54
C ARG A 526 -13.38 -2.42 4.15
N GLY A 527 -12.56 -2.10 5.16
CA GLY A 527 -11.19 -1.58 5.07
C GLY A 527 -10.11 -2.46 4.41
N GLY A 528 -10.51 -3.49 3.64
CA GLY A 528 -9.61 -4.38 2.92
C GLY A 528 -8.86 -5.38 3.80
N ASP A 529 -7.83 -5.99 3.20
CA ASP A 529 -7.04 -7.04 3.83
C ASP A 529 -6.17 -6.52 4.98
N LEU A 530 -5.96 -5.21 5.07
CA LEU A 530 -5.31 -4.59 6.23
C LEU A 530 -6.07 -4.86 7.54
N LYS A 531 -7.40 -5.01 7.48
CA LYS A 531 -8.20 -5.40 8.67
C LYS A 531 -7.80 -6.76 9.22
N LEU A 532 -7.17 -7.64 8.45
CA LEU A 532 -6.72 -8.94 8.95
C LEU A 532 -5.60 -8.80 10.00
N PHE A 533 -4.90 -7.67 10.00
CA PHE A 533 -3.81 -7.35 10.92
C PHE A 533 -4.22 -6.32 12.00
N THR A 534 -5.44 -5.80 11.94
CA THR A 534 -5.94 -4.71 12.81
C THR A 534 -7.37 -4.96 13.28
N SER A 535 -7.84 -6.22 13.23
CA SER A 535 -9.24 -6.59 13.49
C SER A 535 -9.61 -6.67 14.97
N ASP A 536 -8.61 -6.73 15.86
CA ASP A 536 -8.82 -6.96 17.28
C ASP A 536 -7.80 -6.19 18.14
N GLU A 537 -8.14 -6.04 19.42
CA GLU A 537 -7.33 -5.32 20.40
C GLU A 537 -5.94 -5.94 20.59
N THR A 538 -5.82 -7.27 20.55
CA THR A 538 -4.55 -7.95 20.80
C THR A 538 -3.54 -7.64 19.69
N GLN A 539 -3.98 -7.61 18.44
CA GLN A 539 -3.14 -7.22 17.31
C GLN A 539 -2.68 -5.75 17.42
N ILE A 540 -3.57 -4.84 17.81
CA ILE A 540 -3.21 -3.42 17.97
C ILE A 540 -2.25 -3.22 19.15
N GLU A 541 -2.50 -3.84 20.31
CA GLU A 541 -1.61 -3.79 21.47
C GLU A 541 -0.21 -4.34 21.15
N ALA A 542 -0.10 -5.37 20.31
CA ALA A 542 1.19 -5.89 19.85
C ALA A 542 1.95 -4.86 19.02
N ILE A 543 1.28 -4.16 18.09
CA ILE A 543 1.89 -3.08 17.31
C ILE A 543 2.29 -1.91 18.22
N GLU A 544 1.45 -1.54 19.17
CA GLU A 544 1.73 -0.47 20.14
C GLU A 544 2.93 -0.79 21.02
N ARG A 545 3.08 -2.04 21.47
CA ARG A 545 4.25 -2.49 22.22
C ARG A 545 5.53 -2.35 21.40
N GLN A 546 5.49 -2.73 20.13
CA GLN A 546 6.63 -2.55 19.23
C GLN A 546 6.96 -1.06 19.03
N MET A 547 5.94 -0.22 18.85
CA MET A 547 6.15 1.23 18.74
C MET A 547 6.64 1.85 20.04
N ALA A 548 6.36 1.26 21.20
CA ALA A 548 6.83 1.76 22.49
C ALA A 548 8.35 1.60 22.68
N GLU A 549 9.00 0.70 21.94
CA GLU A 549 10.47 0.48 22.00
C GLU A 549 11.24 1.66 21.40
N HIS A 550 10.78 2.18 20.26
CA HIS A 550 11.46 3.23 19.50
C HIS A 550 10.67 4.55 19.38
N GLY A 551 9.42 4.60 19.83
CA GLY A 551 8.53 5.75 19.65
C GLY A 551 7.89 5.85 18.26
N TYR A 552 8.14 4.90 17.37
CA TYR A 552 7.56 4.84 16.03
C TYR A 552 7.50 3.41 15.50
N LEU A 553 6.72 3.18 14.44
CA LEU A 553 6.74 1.95 13.66
C LEU A 553 7.70 2.09 12.47
N GLU A 554 8.65 1.15 12.36
CA GLU A 554 9.61 1.12 11.25
C GLU A 554 8.93 0.93 9.89
N GLY A 555 9.36 1.69 8.88
CA GLY A 555 8.74 1.70 7.56
C GLY A 555 8.80 0.35 6.82
N GLY A 556 9.84 -0.44 7.07
CA GLY A 556 10.03 -1.77 6.47
C GLY A 556 8.91 -2.76 6.82
N LYS A 557 8.34 -2.67 8.03
CA LYS A 557 7.24 -3.53 8.47
C LYS A 557 5.97 -3.29 7.65
N MET A 558 5.65 -2.02 7.37
CA MET A 558 4.49 -1.67 6.57
C MET A 558 4.66 -2.09 5.10
N ALA A 559 5.87 -1.88 4.53
CA ALA A 559 6.19 -2.34 3.18
C ALA A 559 6.03 -3.86 3.03
N MET A 560 6.43 -4.62 4.05
CA MET A 560 6.27 -6.07 4.08
C MET A 560 4.78 -6.48 4.08
N ILE A 561 3.94 -5.85 4.91
CA ILE A 561 2.49 -6.11 4.92
C ILE A 561 1.90 -5.86 3.53
N PHE A 562 2.20 -4.71 2.90
CA PHE A 562 1.71 -4.40 1.55
C PHE A 562 2.16 -5.42 0.49
N ASN A 563 3.41 -5.90 0.57
CA ASN A 563 3.90 -6.94 -0.34
C ASN A 563 3.14 -8.27 -0.14
N PHE A 564 2.81 -8.65 1.10
CA PHE A 564 2.04 -9.86 1.39
C PHE A 564 0.59 -9.80 0.89
N LEU A 565 -0.02 -8.60 0.82
CA LEU A 565 -1.35 -8.43 0.23
C LEU A 565 -1.42 -8.88 -1.24
N ARG A 566 -0.28 -8.87 -1.96
CA ARG A 566 -0.17 -9.40 -3.33
C ARG A 566 1.06 -10.28 -3.53
N SER A 567 1.25 -11.28 -2.66
CA SER A 567 2.45 -12.13 -2.70
C SER A 567 2.72 -12.82 -4.05
N ASN A 568 1.67 -13.18 -4.80
CA ASN A 568 1.80 -13.74 -6.16
C ASN A 568 2.39 -12.77 -7.19
N ASP A 569 2.17 -11.47 -7.01
CA ASP A 569 2.65 -10.45 -7.95
C ASP A 569 3.92 -9.74 -7.43
N LEU A 570 4.06 -9.58 -6.11
CA LEU A 570 5.05 -8.70 -5.48
C LEU A 570 6.15 -9.43 -4.70
N VAL A 571 5.98 -10.73 -4.38
CA VAL A 571 6.98 -11.50 -3.60
C VAL A 571 7.62 -12.57 -4.47
N TRP A 572 6.85 -13.57 -4.90
CA TRP A 572 7.41 -14.75 -5.56
C TRP A 572 8.08 -14.47 -6.91
N PRO A 573 7.54 -13.61 -7.80
CA PRO A 573 8.21 -13.29 -9.06
C PRO A 573 9.61 -12.69 -8.85
N TYR A 574 9.77 -11.84 -7.84
CA TYR A 574 11.06 -11.21 -7.50
C TYR A 574 12.00 -12.17 -6.80
N ILE A 575 11.51 -13.04 -5.91
CA ILE A 575 12.34 -14.11 -5.33
C ILE A 575 12.91 -15.00 -6.43
N ILE A 576 12.06 -15.41 -7.38
CA ILE A 576 12.46 -16.27 -8.49
C ILE A 576 13.44 -15.54 -9.42
N SER A 577 13.10 -14.34 -9.90
CA SER A 577 13.95 -13.61 -10.85
C SER A 577 15.27 -13.16 -10.22
N ASN A 578 15.24 -12.56 -9.03
CA ASN A 578 16.43 -12.07 -8.36
C ASN A 578 17.29 -13.23 -7.85
N TYR A 579 16.76 -14.06 -6.96
CA TYR A 579 17.59 -14.98 -6.18
C TYR A 579 17.79 -16.35 -6.84
N LEU A 580 16.92 -16.75 -7.78
CA LEU A 580 17.05 -18.02 -8.49
C LEU A 580 17.54 -17.84 -9.93
N LYS A 581 17.04 -16.86 -10.69
CA LYS A 581 17.56 -16.55 -12.05
C LYS A 581 18.83 -15.69 -12.01
N GLY A 582 19.09 -15.01 -10.89
CA GLY A 582 20.25 -14.13 -10.78
C GLY A 582 20.13 -12.89 -11.67
N GLU A 583 18.90 -12.42 -11.89
CA GLU A 583 18.56 -11.27 -12.72
C GLU A 583 18.37 -10.02 -11.85
N GLN A 584 18.84 -8.87 -12.32
CA GLN A 584 18.54 -7.61 -11.63
C GLN A 584 17.14 -7.13 -12.03
N PRO A 585 16.34 -6.60 -11.09
CA PRO A 585 15.03 -6.06 -11.40
C PRO A 585 15.15 -4.86 -12.35
N PHE A 586 14.16 -4.70 -13.24
CA PHE A 586 14.08 -3.55 -14.14
C PHE A 586 13.92 -2.24 -13.33
N PRO A 587 14.52 -1.11 -13.74
CA PRO A 587 14.32 0.18 -13.09
C PRO A 587 12.87 0.63 -13.27
N PHE A 588 12.07 0.45 -12.22
CA PHE A 588 10.66 0.81 -12.19
C PHE A 588 10.41 1.82 -11.06
N ASP A 589 10.03 3.04 -11.46
CA ASP A 589 9.85 4.21 -10.60
C ASP A 589 8.82 3.99 -9.47
N LEU A 590 7.70 3.33 -9.79
CA LEU A 590 6.65 3.02 -8.81
C LEU A 590 7.13 2.07 -7.71
N LEU A 591 7.94 1.06 -8.07
CA LEU A 591 8.49 0.13 -7.08
C LEU A 591 9.65 0.75 -6.30
N TYR A 592 10.41 1.69 -6.91
CA TYR A 592 11.35 2.52 -6.17
C TYR A 592 10.63 3.30 -5.08
N TRP A 593 9.54 4.00 -5.43
CA TRP A 593 8.70 4.71 -4.45
C TRP A 593 8.16 3.78 -3.35
N ASN A 594 7.68 2.58 -3.72
CA ASN A 594 7.15 1.63 -2.75
C ASN A 594 8.20 1.19 -1.72
N SER A 595 9.46 1.09 -2.15
CA SER A 595 10.60 0.69 -1.30
C SER A 595 11.19 1.82 -0.45
N ASP A 596 10.81 3.07 -0.74
CA ASP A 596 11.23 4.30 -0.05
C ASP A 596 10.20 4.69 1.02
N SER A 597 10.02 3.76 1.97
CA SER A 597 9.03 3.85 3.04
C SER A 597 9.37 4.91 4.08
N THR A 598 8.38 5.28 4.88
CA THR A 598 8.47 6.24 5.99
C THR A 598 8.09 5.59 7.30
N ARG A 599 8.64 6.09 8.40
CA ARG A 599 8.25 5.69 9.76
C ARG A 599 6.92 6.34 10.14
N MET A 600 6.25 5.77 11.13
CA MET A 600 4.97 6.29 11.64
C MET A 600 5.07 6.53 13.15
N PRO A 601 4.85 7.75 13.66
CA PRO A 601 5.00 8.03 15.09
C PRO A 601 3.97 7.27 15.90
N ALA A 602 4.35 6.81 17.09
CA ALA A 602 3.53 5.95 17.93
C ALA A 602 2.16 6.55 18.24
N ALA A 603 2.11 7.81 18.71
CA ALA A 603 0.86 8.47 19.09
C ALA A 603 -0.10 8.62 17.90
N ASN A 604 0.42 9.07 16.75
CA ASN A 604 -0.37 9.23 15.52
C ASN A 604 -0.87 7.87 14.98
N HIS A 605 0.00 6.87 14.92
CA HIS A 605 -0.34 5.58 14.32
C HIS A 605 -1.32 4.77 15.18
N SER A 606 -1.11 4.73 16.50
CA SER A 606 -2.04 4.11 17.46
C SER A 606 -3.45 4.71 17.32
N TYR A 607 -3.55 6.04 17.31
CA TYR A 607 -4.83 6.73 17.14
C TYR A 607 -5.51 6.36 15.82
N TYR A 608 -4.75 6.31 14.72
CA TYR A 608 -5.26 5.92 13.40
C TYR A 608 -5.76 4.46 13.38
N LEU A 609 -5.00 3.51 13.93
CA LEU A 609 -5.42 2.11 13.99
C LEU A 609 -6.70 1.94 14.81
N ARG A 610 -6.75 2.52 16.02
CA ARG A 610 -7.91 2.41 16.91
C ARG A 610 -9.14 3.11 16.35
N ASN A 611 -9.06 4.39 16.02
CA ASN A 611 -10.24 5.17 15.64
C ASN A 611 -10.72 4.89 14.21
N CYS A 612 -9.85 4.43 13.31
CA CYS A 612 -10.25 4.11 11.93
C CYS A 612 -10.46 2.61 11.76
N TYR A 613 -9.42 1.78 11.90
CA TYR A 613 -9.51 0.37 11.54
C TYR A 613 -10.32 -0.48 12.52
N LEU A 614 -10.13 -0.26 13.83
CA LEU A 614 -10.82 -1.01 14.88
C LEU A 614 -12.25 -0.49 15.09
N ASP A 615 -12.36 0.76 15.54
CA ASP A 615 -13.64 1.31 16.00
C ASP A 615 -14.43 2.00 14.88
N ASN A 616 -13.79 2.40 13.78
CA ASN A 616 -14.43 3.11 12.67
C ASN A 616 -15.25 4.33 13.16
N ASN A 617 -14.70 5.09 14.11
CA ASN A 617 -15.37 6.20 14.79
C ASN A 617 -15.70 7.37 13.85
N LEU A 618 -14.93 7.55 12.77
CA LEU A 618 -15.15 8.62 11.80
C LEU A 618 -16.51 8.49 11.10
N SER A 619 -16.80 7.32 10.50
CA SER A 619 -18.07 7.09 9.81
C SER A 619 -19.27 6.99 10.76
N LYS A 620 -19.03 6.59 12.02
CA LYS A 620 -20.04 6.57 13.09
C LYS A 620 -20.37 7.95 13.66
N GLY A 621 -19.61 9.00 13.31
CA GLY A 621 -19.77 10.33 13.90
C GLY A 621 -19.40 10.40 15.38
N ALA A 622 -18.52 9.49 15.83
CA ALA A 622 -18.05 9.38 17.21
C ALA A 622 -16.58 9.80 17.37
N MET A 623 -15.87 10.08 16.27
CA MET A 623 -14.48 10.52 16.31
C MET A 623 -14.40 11.92 16.94
N GLU A 624 -13.57 12.05 17.96
CA GLU A 624 -13.26 13.33 18.61
C GLU A 624 -11.81 13.71 18.33
N ILE A 625 -11.60 14.91 17.79
CA ILE A 625 -10.27 15.47 17.61
C ILE A 625 -10.26 16.88 18.19
N ASP A 626 -9.26 17.17 19.02
CA ASP A 626 -9.09 18.48 19.64
C ASP A 626 -10.33 18.98 20.42
N GLY A 627 -11.04 18.06 21.08
CA GLY A 627 -12.27 18.35 21.81
C GLY A 627 -13.51 18.56 20.93
N VAL A 628 -13.40 18.29 19.62
CA VAL A 628 -14.49 18.46 18.64
C VAL A 628 -14.91 17.10 18.09
N THR A 629 -16.18 16.75 18.30
CA THR A 629 -16.79 15.58 17.65
C THR A 629 -17.07 15.85 16.19
N LEU A 630 -16.58 14.97 15.32
CA LEU A 630 -16.62 15.12 13.88
C LEU A 630 -17.89 14.51 13.28
N ASP A 631 -18.41 15.17 12.24
CA ASP A 631 -19.58 14.70 11.49
C ASP A 631 -19.37 14.93 9.99
N LEU A 632 -19.19 13.84 9.24
CA LEU A 632 -19.00 13.88 7.78
C LEU A 632 -20.19 14.50 7.04
N LYS A 633 -21.41 14.43 7.61
CA LYS A 633 -22.61 15.02 7.00
C LYS A 633 -22.60 16.55 7.05
N LYS A 634 -21.77 17.16 7.91
CA LYS A 634 -21.56 18.62 7.96
C LYS A 634 -20.54 19.12 6.95
N ILE A 635 -19.87 18.22 6.23
CA ILE A 635 -19.00 18.59 5.12
C ILE A 635 -19.91 18.86 3.92
N LEU A 636 -20.20 20.14 3.67
CA LEU A 636 -21.10 20.59 2.59
C LEU A 636 -20.35 21.04 1.33
N VAL A 637 -19.01 21.06 1.36
CA VAL A 637 -18.21 21.41 0.18
C VAL A 637 -18.42 20.38 -0.93
N PRO A 638 -18.34 20.77 -2.22
CA PRO A 638 -18.36 19.82 -3.33
C PRO A 638 -17.16 18.87 -3.26
N ILE A 639 -17.41 17.57 -3.45
CA ILE A 639 -16.41 16.51 -3.34
C ILE A 639 -16.30 15.74 -4.65
N TYR A 640 -15.07 15.52 -5.10
CA TYR A 640 -14.73 14.59 -6.17
C TYR A 640 -13.97 13.42 -5.56
N THR A 641 -14.44 12.19 -5.72
CA THR A 641 -13.80 11.02 -5.12
C THR A 641 -13.49 9.97 -6.17
N VAL A 642 -12.26 9.45 -6.13
CA VAL A 642 -11.75 8.44 -7.05
C VAL A 642 -11.46 7.16 -6.27
N ALA A 643 -12.23 6.12 -6.55
CA ALA A 643 -11.91 4.75 -6.18
C ALA A 643 -11.15 4.07 -7.34
N THR A 644 -10.37 3.02 -7.06
CA THR A 644 -9.79 2.17 -8.12
C THR A 644 -10.38 0.76 -8.02
N ARG A 645 -10.80 0.19 -9.15
CA ARG A 645 -11.61 -1.03 -9.19
C ARG A 645 -10.89 -2.25 -8.61
N GLU A 646 -9.60 -2.38 -8.88
CA GLU A 646 -8.77 -3.48 -8.39
C GLU A 646 -7.89 -3.09 -7.19
N ASP A 647 -8.35 -2.12 -6.39
CA ASP A 647 -7.69 -1.71 -5.14
C ASP A 647 -7.89 -2.74 -4.02
N HIS A 648 -6.80 -3.16 -3.38
CA HIS A 648 -6.83 -4.01 -2.17
C HIS A 648 -6.37 -3.27 -0.91
N ILE A 649 -5.80 -2.07 -1.07
CA ILE A 649 -5.32 -1.22 0.02
C ILE A 649 -6.49 -0.38 0.54
N ALA A 650 -7.18 0.29 -0.39
CA ALA A 650 -8.40 1.06 -0.13
C ALA A 650 -9.49 0.55 -1.08
N PRO A 651 -10.14 -0.58 -0.75
CA PRO A 651 -11.07 -1.24 -1.66
C PRO A 651 -12.15 -0.28 -2.17
N ALA A 652 -12.48 -0.39 -3.46
CA ALA A 652 -13.45 0.48 -4.11
C ALA A 652 -14.79 0.53 -3.36
N GLU A 653 -15.19 -0.59 -2.77
CA GLU A 653 -16.39 -0.69 -1.92
C GLU A 653 -16.32 0.20 -0.67
N SER A 654 -15.18 0.24 0.02
CA SER A 654 -15.00 1.08 1.22
C SER A 654 -15.04 2.56 0.87
N VAL A 655 -14.36 2.93 -0.23
CA VAL A 655 -14.37 4.30 -0.75
C VAL A 655 -15.77 4.70 -1.21
N TYR A 656 -16.52 3.80 -1.86
CA TYR A 656 -17.90 4.03 -2.29
C TYR A 656 -18.85 4.26 -1.11
N ILE A 657 -18.77 3.42 -0.07
CA ILE A 657 -19.56 3.58 1.16
C ILE A 657 -19.21 4.92 1.83
N GLY A 658 -17.92 5.21 2.01
CA GLY A 658 -17.45 6.45 2.62
C GLY A 658 -17.90 7.70 1.84
N ALA A 659 -17.87 7.65 0.51
CA ALA A 659 -18.34 8.73 -0.35
C ALA A 659 -19.81 9.09 -0.13
N SER A 660 -20.66 8.12 0.25
CA SER A 660 -22.07 8.37 0.55
C SER A 660 -22.31 9.13 1.87
N MET A 661 -21.28 9.25 2.73
CA MET A 661 -21.40 9.82 4.06
C MET A 661 -21.22 11.34 4.11
N PHE A 662 -20.65 11.93 3.06
CA PHE A 662 -20.49 13.37 2.97
C PHE A 662 -21.84 14.07 2.74
N GLY A 663 -22.02 15.26 3.32
CA GLY A 663 -23.25 16.04 3.18
C GLY A 663 -23.37 16.78 1.85
N GLY A 664 -22.26 17.30 1.33
CA GLY A 664 -22.19 18.08 0.08
C GLY A 664 -22.44 17.24 -1.18
N ASP A 665 -22.37 17.87 -2.34
CA ASP A 665 -22.47 17.17 -3.63
C ASP A 665 -21.22 16.31 -3.87
N VAL A 666 -21.42 15.05 -4.27
CA VAL A 666 -20.35 14.07 -4.46
C VAL A 666 -20.35 13.56 -5.89
N GLU A 667 -19.28 13.87 -6.61
CA GLU A 667 -18.93 13.26 -7.90
C GLU A 667 -18.07 12.02 -7.62
N PHE A 668 -18.63 10.83 -7.83
CA PHE A 668 -17.92 9.56 -7.62
C PHE A 668 -17.41 9.00 -8.94
N VAL A 669 -16.12 8.68 -8.99
CA VAL A 669 -15.45 8.07 -10.12
C VAL A 669 -14.79 6.78 -9.69
N CYS A 670 -15.02 5.71 -10.46
CA CYS A 670 -14.28 4.46 -10.31
C CYS A 670 -13.29 4.36 -11.47
N ALA A 671 -11.99 4.41 -11.19
CA ALA A 671 -10.95 4.20 -12.19
C ALA A 671 -10.60 2.70 -12.29
N GLY A 672 -10.24 2.22 -13.47
CA GLY A 672 -9.65 0.89 -13.63
C GLY A 672 -8.23 0.80 -13.06
N SER A 673 -7.73 -0.42 -12.93
CA SER A 673 -6.46 -0.79 -12.31
C SER A 673 -6.46 -0.73 -10.78
N GLY A 674 -5.30 -1.02 -10.18
CA GLY A 674 -5.12 -1.02 -8.73
C GLY A 674 -4.73 0.34 -8.15
N HIS A 675 -4.54 0.39 -6.82
CA HIS A 675 -4.35 1.59 -5.99
C HIS A 675 -3.57 2.73 -6.65
N ILE A 676 -2.35 2.44 -7.11
CA ILE A 676 -1.47 3.46 -7.70
C ILE A 676 -1.73 3.62 -9.19
N ALA A 677 -1.81 2.53 -9.95
CA ALA A 677 -1.89 2.59 -11.41
C ALA A 677 -3.23 3.18 -11.90
N GLY A 678 -4.30 3.10 -11.11
CA GLY A 678 -5.58 3.75 -11.39
C GLY A 678 -5.57 5.25 -11.09
N ILE A 679 -4.81 5.69 -10.08
CA ILE A 679 -4.67 7.12 -9.74
C ILE A 679 -3.62 7.79 -10.63
N ILE A 680 -2.44 7.20 -10.77
CA ILE A 680 -1.35 7.66 -11.62
C ILE A 680 -1.55 7.14 -13.04
N ASN A 681 -2.55 7.70 -13.73
CA ASN A 681 -2.89 7.37 -15.11
C ASN A 681 -2.84 8.61 -16.00
N PRO A 682 -1.66 9.02 -16.51
CA PRO A 682 -1.53 10.19 -17.37
C PRO A 682 -2.34 10.05 -18.67
N PRO A 683 -3.03 11.12 -19.13
CA PRO A 683 -3.86 11.07 -20.34
C PRO A 683 -3.12 10.61 -21.60
N ALA A 684 -1.84 10.96 -21.73
CA ALA A 684 -1.01 10.58 -22.87
C ALA A 684 -0.85 9.06 -23.03
N GLY A 685 -0.91 8.31 -21.92
CA GLY A 685 -0.74 6.86 -21.92
C GLY A 685 -1.91 6.08 -22.54
N LYS A 686 -3.11 6.68 -22.60
CA LYS A 686 -4.34 6.05 -23.12
C LYS A 686 -4.59 4.63 -22.57
N LYS A 687 -4.27 4.43 -21.29
CA LYS A 687 -4.45 3.16 -20.59
C LYS A 687 -5.73 3.19 -19.75
N TYR A 688 -6.28 1.99 -19.54
CA TYR A 688 -7.43 1.74 -18.68
C TYR A 688 -8.69 2.50 -19.12
N GLN A 689 -9.63 2.60 -18.20
CA GLN A 689 -10.95 3.19 -18.35
C GLN A 689 -11.38 3.72 -16.98
N TYR A 690 -12.42 4.53 -16.94
CA TYR A 690 -13.06 4.97 -15.71
C TYR A 690 -14.59 5.02 -15.88
N TRP A 691 -15.30 4.95 -14.78
CA TRP A 691 -16.76 5.00 -14.74
C TRP A 691 -17.23 6.23 -13.97
N THR A 692 -18.22 6.93 -14.52
CA THR A 692 -18.92 8.04 -13.86
C THR A 692 -20.43 7.75 -13.81
N GLY A 693 -21.10 8.23 -12.78
CA GLY A 693 -22.50 7.86 -12.53
C GLY A 693 -23.16 8.69 -11.45
N ALA A 694 -24.35 8.28 -11.04
CA ALA A 694 -25.11 8.96 -10.00
C ALA A 694 -24.36 8.96 -8.66
N ARG A 695 -24.74 9.86 -7.75
CA ARG A 695 -24.20 9.91 -6.39
C ARG A 695 -24.25 8.53 -5.72
N PRO A 696 -23.21 8.12 -4.97
CA PRO A 696 -23.21 6.86 -4.21
C PRO A 696 -24.42 6.72 -3.28
N GLN A 697 -25.19 5.64 -3.43
CA GLN A 697 -26.37 5.33 -2.59
C GLN A 697 -26.62 3.83 -2.49
N GLY A 698 -26.80 3.33 -1.25
CA GLY A 698 -27.61 2.15 -0.87
C GLY A 698 -27.25 0.76 -1.43
N GLU A 699 -26.32 0.65 -2.37
CA GLU A 699 -25.90 -0.61 -3.03
C GLU A 699 -24.38 -0.77 -2.99
N ASN A 700 -23.84 -1.87 -3.52
CA ASN A 700 -22.39 -2.07 -3.64
C ASN A 700 -21.82 -1.39 -4.90
N VAL A 701 -20.49 -1.17 -4.91
CA VAL A 701 -19.78 -0.49 -5.99
C VAL A 701 -19.94 -1.22 -7.33
N GLU A 702 -20.04 -2.55 -7.32
CA GLU A 702 -20.21 -3.35 -8.54
C GLU A 702 -21.57 -3.10 -9.22
N ALA A 703 -22.64 -2.95 -8.43
CA ALA A 703 -23.96 -2.58 -8.92
C ALA A 703 -23.99 -1.14 -9.44
N TRP A 704 -23.26 -0.24 -8.78
CA TRP A 704 -23.07 1.13 -9.26
C TRP A 704 -22.34 1.18 -10.60
N ILE A 705 -21.22 0.45 -10.76
CA ILE A 705 -20.45 0.39 -12.01
C ILE A 705 -21.33 -0.10 -13.17
N LYS A 706 -22.17 -1.12 -12.97
CA LYS A 706 -23.08 -1.66 -14.00
C LYS A 706 -24.08 -0.64 -14.56
N ARG A 707 -24.40 0.41 -13.79
CA ARG A 707 -25.33 1.49 -14.20
C ARG A 707 -24.59 2.78 -14.57
N SER A 708 -23.27 2.79 -14.45
CA SER A 708 -22.42 3.93 -14.74
C SER A 708 -22.03 3.96 -16.21
N THR A 709 -21.58 5.13 -16.66
CA THR A 709 -21.05 5.31 -18.02
C THR A 709 -19.56 5.02 -17.99
N GLU A 710 -19.11 4.09 -18.84
CA GLU A 710 -17.70 3.78 -19.02
C GLU A 710 -17.06 4.75 -20.02
N HIS A 711 -15.90 5.29 -19.65
CA HIS A 711 -15.10 6.21 -20.45
C HIS A 711 -13.70 5.64 -20.64
N PRO A 712 -13.17 5.63 -21.89
CA PRO A 712 -11.82 5.13 -22.13
C PRO A 712 -10.75 6.12 -21.64
N GLY A 713 -9.61 5.59 -21.19
CA GLY A 713 -8.42 6.37 -20.86
C GLY A 713 -8.42 6.93 -19.43
N SER A 714 -7.78 8.10 -19.28
CA SER A 714 -7.56 8.74 -17.97
C SER A 714 -8.78 9.55 -17.52
N TRP A 715 -9.05 9.51 -16.22
CA TRP A 715 -10.04 10.37 -15.56
C TRP A 715 -9.50 11.77 -15.22
N TRP A 716 -8.18 12.04 -15.36
CA TRP A 716 -7.59 13.34 -15.04
C TRP A 716 -8.24 14.52 -15.80
N PRO A 717 -8.58 14.41 -17.10
CA PRO A 717 -9.25 15.49 -17.82
C PRO A 717 -10.66 15.76 -17.26
N HIS A 718 -11.39 14.71 -16.88
CA HIS A 718 -12.72 14.83 -16.25
C HIS A 718 -12.62 15.57 -14.90
N TRP A 719 -11.62 15.24 -14.08
CA TRP A 719 -11.35 15.97 -12.84
C TRP A 719 -10.96 17.43 -13.08
N LEU A 720 -10.13 17.71 -14.09
CA LEU A 720 -9.71 19.08 -14.41
C LEU A 720 -10.89 19.96 -14.83
N GLU A 721 -11.81 19.42 -15.65
CA GLU A 721 -13.06 20.08 -16.02
C GLU A 721 -13.93 20.37 -14.78
N TRP A 722 -14.05 19.39 -13.87
CA TRP A 722 -14.80 19.54 -12.63
C TRP A 722 -14.20 20.63 -11.71
N VAL A 723 -12.88 20.68 -11.53
CA VAL A 723 -12.23 21.72 -10.71
C VAL A 723 -12.47 23.11 -11.30
N ARG A 724 -12.30 23.28 -12.62
CA ARG A 724 -12.49 24.55 -13.32
C ARG A 724 -13.93 25.07 -13.24
N HIS A 725 -14.91 24.19 -13.06
CA HIS A 725 -16.31 24.57 -12.93
C HIS A 725 -16.58 25.46 -11.70
N PHE A 726 -15.86 25.28 -10.60
CA PHE A 726 -16.11 26.02 -9.36
C PHE A 726 -15.48 27.41 -9.32
N ASP A 727 -14.41 27.66 -10.06
CA ASP A 727 -13.85 29.00 -10.25
C ASP A 727 -13.04 29.05 -11.56
N PRO A 728 -13.65 29.50 -12.67
CA PRO A 728 -12.95 29.64 -13.94
C PRO A 728 -12.11 30.91 -14.03
N THR A 729 -12.10 31.75 -12.99
CA THR A 729 -11.40 33.04 -13.00
C THR A 729 -9.89 32.81 -13.05
N GLU A 730 -9.20 33.48 -13.97
CA GLU A 730 -7.75 33.42 -14.08
C GLU A 730 -7.10 34.73 -13.60
N VAL A 731 -5.91 34.61 -13.02
CA VAL A 731 -5.06 35.69 -12.53
C VAL A 731 -3.63 35.52 -13.09
N PRO A 732 -2.79 36.57 -13.08
CA PRO A 732 -1.39 36.42 -13.43
C PRO A 732 -0.70 35.33 -12.61
N ALA A 733 0.20 34.59 -13.25
CA ALA A 733 0.94 33.52 -12.60
C ALA A 733 1.71 33.98 -11.35
N ARG A 734 1.65 33.18 -10.29
CA ARG A 734 2.26 33.49 -8.99
C ARG A 734 3.66 32.88 -8.90
N ILE A 735 4.67 33.71 -8.66
CA ILE A 735 6.07 33.25 -8.58
C ILE A 735 6.37 32.75 -7.14
N PRO A 736 6.81 31.49 -6.96
CA PRO A 736 7.13 30.98 -5.63
C PRO A 736 8.19 31.80 -4.89
N GLY A 737 8.00 32.00 -3.59
CA GLY A 737 8.96 32.70 -2.73
C GLY A 737 8.97 34.22 -2.84
N THR A 738 8.02 34.82 -3.57
CA THR A 738 7.92 36.29 -3.73
C THR A 738 6.92 36.94 -2.78
N ALA A 739 6.07 36.16 -2.11
CA ALA A 739 5.09 36.66 -1.16
C ALA A 739 5.76 37.16 0.13
N ALA A 740 5.30 38.30 0.65
CA ALA A 740 5.82 38.86 1.89
C ALA A 740 5.62 37.88 3.07
N GLY A 741 6.68 37.62 3.82
CA GLY A 741 6.68 36.67 4.94
C GLY A 741 6.88 35.20 4.55
N TYR A 742 6.92 34.88 3.24
CA TYR A 742 7.10 33.52 2.74
C TYR A 742 8.18 33.47 1.64
N PRO A 743 9.45 33.79 1.98
CA PRO A 743 10.56 33.65 1.04
C PRO A 743 10.79 32.16 0.71
N ALA A 744 11.39 31.90 -0.44
CA ALA A 744 11.84 30.54 -0.76
C ALA A 744 12.93 30.09 0.24
N ILE A 745 12.69 28.94 0.89
CA ILE A 745 13.64 28.30 1.82
C ILE A 745 14.67 27.51 1.00
N GLU A 746 14.20 26.63 0.12
CA GLU A 746 15.02 25.83 -0.78
C GLU A 746 14.24 25.40 -2.03
N ASP A 747 14.93 24.78 -3.00
CA ASP A 747 14.29 24.22 -4.19
C ASP A 747 13.47 22.96 -3.88
N ALA A 748 12.35 22.79 -4.58
CA ALA A 748 11.68 21.49 -4.64
C ALA A 748 12.68 20.42 -5.12
N PRO A 749 12.62 19.18 -4.59
CA PRO A 749 11.52 18.59 -3.82
C PRO A 749 11.64 18.80 -2.29
N GLY A 750 12.54 19.67 -1.83
CA GLY A 750 12.82 19.88 -0.41
C GLY A 750 13.74 18.80 0.19
N SER A 751 14.11 19.01 1.45
CA SER A 751 15.01 18.16 2.22
C SER A 751 14.28 17.04 2.96
N TYR A 752 13.02 17.24 3.39
CA TYR A 752 12.27 16.24 4.17
C TYR A 752 12.04 14.94 3.39
N VAL A 753 11.70 15.06 2.10
CA VAL A 753 11.48 13.90 1.23
C VAL A 753 12.75 13.08 0.95
N LYS A 754 13.94 13.67 1.14
CA LYS A 754 15.23 13.02 0.88
C LYS A 754 15.71 12.17 2.07
N VAL A 755 15.10 12.33 3.25
CA VAL A 755 15.41 11.55 4.44
C VAL A 755 14.98 10.09 4.20
N ARG A 756 15.87 9.13 4.47
CA ARG A 756 15.58 7.69 4.40
C ARG A 756 15.14 7.17 5.75
N ALA A 757 14.23 6.18 5.74
CA ALA A 757 13.86 5.43 6.94
C ALA A 757 14.96 4.45 7.34
#